data_AF-A0A527WVQ3-F1
#
_entry.id   AF-A0A527WVQ3-F1
#
_cell.length_a   1.000
_cell.length_b   1.000
_cell.length_c   1.000
_cell.angle_alpha   90.00
_cell.angle_beta   90.00
_cell.angle_gamma   90.00
#
_symmetry.space_group_name_H-M   'P 1'
#
loop_
_entity.id
_entity.type
_entity.pdbx_description
1 polymer ?
#
loop_
_entity_poly.entity_id
_entity_poly.type
_entity_poly.pdbx_seq_one_letter_code
_entity_poly.pdbx_strand_id
1 'polypeptide(L)'
;MTRVALYARYSSDSQRDSSIEDQLKLCREQAAREGWSVAGTYEDAAISGASTVLRPGIQHLVRDAQRGRFEVVLAEALDRISRDQADVATLFKHLKFAGVAIVTLAEGEISELHVGLKGTMNALFLKDLALKTHRGLRGRVEKGKAGGGLCYGYRVVKKLDAHGDPSRGDREIVPEEATIVRRIFVEFAAGKSPKAIAVDLNKEGVPGPLGRHWGDTSVRGHVIRGTGVINNELYTGVLVWNRLHFVKDPATGKRVSRANPPSKWIRTQVPHLRIVGDELWQAVKERQKSIASQFEAVAIATRKARARKLHAMKRPVSLLSGLLTCGCCGGRYGLFTRDRYACLNHQRRGICDNGRSITREKIEQRVLAGLKERLVSADAVAEAIRAYAQETNRLNQERRAQGEQDRKALDKIERAIAGIMAAIEDGLYQPSMKARMEDLERQKAEIAARLALAPNDVPDLHPNIATLYEKRVEQLTQALTDHEDGRSAAEALRSLIGQIVLTPGDKRGEVHAELRGELFGILELARPDPNDQPDDVMTKGASGPRNQNQKSPPRAGVFVSASQWPADLNSHQGPATSQSRCRGTDKQNPVPWLSANRSTSRIWPQTDRPHPPFSKACRPPARRPTYSSPPCSQRRTRKGWIR
;
A
#
# COMPACT_ATOMS: atom_id res chain seq x y z
N MET A 1 -36.78 -3.86 -21.13
CA MET A 1 -36.52 -4.11 -19.69
C MET A 1 -35.31 -3.28 -19.30
N THR A 2 -35.45 -2.32 -18.40
CA THR A 2 -34.37 -1.39 -18.05
C THR A 2 -33.22 -2.12 -17.39
N ARG A 3 -32.00 -1.87 -17.87
CA ARG A 3 -30.78 -2.49 -17.36
C ARG A 3 -30.13 -1.57 -16.33
N VAL A 4 -29.86 -2.09 -15.14
CA VAL A 4 -29.31 -1.31 -14.02
C VAL A 4 -27.95 -1.83 -13.56
N ALA A 5 -27.02 -0.92 -13.32
CA ALA A 5 -25.75 -1.17 -12.64
C ALA A 5 -25.85 -0.78 -11.18
N LEU A 6 -25.43 -1.66 -10.27
CA LEU A 6 -25.40 -1.36 -8.84
C LEU A 6 -24.01 -0.82 -8.45
N TYR A 7 -23.96 0.20 -7.60
CA TYR A 7 -22.71 0.71 -7.07
C TYR A 7 -22.74 0.83 -5.54
N ALA A 8 -21.70 0.33 -4.87
CA ALA A 8 -21.54 0.40 -3.42
C ALA A 8 -20.11 0.77 -3.00
N ARG A 9 -19.98 1.37 -1.80
CA ARG A 9 -18.69 1.83 -1.26
C ARG A 9 -18.66 1.80 0.26
N TYR A 10 -17.47 1.55 0.83
CA TYR A 10 -17.15 1.98 2.21
C TYR A 10 -15.76 2.63 2.30
N SER A 11 -15.57 3.49 3.30
CA SER A 11 -14.26 4.05 3.62
C SER A 11 -13.57 3.23 4.71
N SER A 12 -12.25 3.06 4.60
CA SER A 12 -11.38 2.36 5.56
C SER A 12 -11.36 2.95 6.99
N ASP A 13 -11.90 4.15 7.19
CA ASP A 13 -12.04 4.75 8.52
C ASP A 13 -13.36 4.28 9.18
N SER A 14 -13.29 3.14 9.88
CA SER A 14 -14.28 2.65 10.88
C SER A 14 -15.60 2.01 10.42
N GLN A 15 -15.69 1.36 9.26
CA GLN A 15 -16.85 0.50 8.93
C GLN A 15 -16.43 -0.94 8.59
N ARG A 16 -17.26 -1.91 9.03
CA ARG A 16 -17.11 -3.35 8.76
C ARG A 16 -17.43 -3.63 7.29
N ASP A 17 -16.85 -4.69 6.74
CA ASP A 17 -17.07 -5.15 5.35
C ASP A 17 -18.56 -5.42 5.03
N SER A 18 -19.39 -5.70 6.05
CA SER A 18 -20.84 -5.87 5.93
C SER A 18 -21.58 -4.68 5.29
N SER A 19 -20.98 -3.49 5.29
CA SER A 19 -21.59 -2.27 4.75
C SER A 19 -21.83 -2.30 3.22
N ILE A 20 -20.99 -2.99 2.44
CA ILE A 20 -21.18 -3.09 0.97
C ILE A 20 -22.30 -4.06 0.63
N GLU A 21 -22.29 -5.24 1.24
CA GLU A 21 -23.31 -6.26 1.00
C GLU A 21 -24.69 -5.75 1.37
N ASP A 22 -24.82 -5.02 2.49
CA ASP A 22 -26.05 -4.37 2.92
C ASP A 22 -26.52 -3.32 1.89
N GLN A 23 -25.62 -2.46 1.40
CA GLN A 23 -25.93 -1.47 0.36
C GLN A 23 -26.40 -2.14 -0.93
N LEU A 24 -25.69 -3.17 -1.39
CA LEU A 24 -26.03 -3.90 -2.61
C LEU A 24 -27.34 -4.66 -2.46
N LYS A 25 -27.62 -5.22 -1.29
CA LYS A 25 -28.89 -5.88 -0.99
C LYS A 25 -30.06 -4.90 -1.12
N LEU A 26 -29.96 -3.73 -0.50
CA LEU A 26 -30.99 -2.68 -0.62
C LEU A 26 -31.18 -2.23 -2.08
N CYS A 27 -30.09 -2.09 -2.83
CA CYS A 27 -30.17 -1.75 -4.25
C CYS A 27 -30.81 -2.88 -5.09
N ARG A 28 -30.54 -4.16 -4.81
CA ARG A 28 -31.18 -5.30 -5.48
C ARG A 28 -32.67 -5.35 -5.20
N GLU A 29 -33.08 -5.12 -3.95
CA GLU A 29 -34.49 -5.07 -3.55
C GLU A 29 -35.24 -3.94 -4.26
N GLN A 30 -34.61 -2.76 -4.40
CA GLN A 30 -35.18 -1.66 -5.18
C GLN A 30 -35.25 -2.00 -6.68
N ALA A 31 -34.20 -2.57 -7.26
CA ALA A 31 -34.21 -2.97 -8.67
C ALA A 31 -35.32 -4.00 -8.97
N ALA A 32 -35.55 -4.96 -8.06
CA ALA A 32 -36.63 -5.93 -8.17
C ALA A 32 -38.02 -5.27 -8.10
N ARG A 33 -38.21 -4.30 -7.19
CA ARG A 33 -39.47 -3.54 -7.07
C ARG A 33 -39.80 -2.73 -8.32
N GLU A 34 -38.79 -2.18 -8.99
CA GLU A 34 -38.95 -1.38 -10.22
C GLU A 34 -38.96 -2.24 -11.50
N GLY A 35 -38.82 -3.57 -11.39
CA GLY A 35 -38.76 -4.47 -12.54
C GLY A 35 -37.50 -4.32 -13.40
N TRP A 36 -36.40 -3.81 -12.83
CA TRP A 36 -35.12 -3.62 -13.52
C TRP A 36 -34.27 -4.88 -13.51
N SER A 37 -33.53 -5.12 -14.59
CA SER A 37 -32.58 -6.23 -14.70
C SER A 37 -31.17 -5.76 -14.32
N VAL A 38 -30.55 -6.43 -13.35
CA VAL A 38 -29.20 -6.08 -12.86
C VAL A 38 -28.16 -6.55 -13.88
N ALA A 39 -27.54 -5.59 -14.59
CA ALA A 39 -26.54 -5.83 -15.62
C ALA A 39 -25.09 -5.91 -15.08
N GLY A 40 -24.86 -5.40 -13.87
CA GLY A 40 -23.54 -5.43 -13.25
C GLY A 40 -23.53 -4.86 -11.84
N THR A 41 -22.54 -5.26 -11.05
CA THR A 41 -22.30 -4.73 -9.71
C THR A 41 -20.87 -4.20 -9.64
N TYR A 42 -20.72 -2.98 -9.14
CA TYR A 42 -19.45 -2.28 -9.05
C TYR A 42 -19.23 -1.84 -7.61
N GLU A 43 -17.99 -1.98 -7.12
CA GLU A 43 -17.68 -1.65 -5.73
C GLU A 43 -16.29 -1.03 -5.60
N ASP A 44 -16.16 -0.16 -4.60
CA ASP A 44 -14.88 0.44 -4.21
C ASP A 44 -14.68 0.23 -2.70
N ALA A 45 -14.01 -0.86 -2.33
CA ALA A 45 -13.67 -1.18 -0.94
C ALA A 45 -12.48 -0.35 -0.44
N ALA A 46 -12.56 0.13 0.81
CA ALA A 46 -11.47 0.80 1.53
C ALA A 46 -10.91 2.11 0.91
N ILE A 47 -11.59 2.73 -0.07
CA ILE A 47 -11.14 3.96 -0.74
C ILE A 47 -11.83 5.21 -0.18
N SER A 48 -11.04 6.24 0.14
CA SER A 48 -11.58 7.49 0.71
C SER A 48 -12.47 8.23 -0.29
N GLY A 49 -13.69 8.59 0.14
CA GLY A 49 -14.77 9.19 -0.67
C GLY A 49 -14.55 10.62 -1.19
N ALA A 50 -13.30 11.09 -1.27
CA ALA A 50 -12.93 12.47 -1.55
C ALA A 50 -12.12 12.65 -2.85
N SER A 51 -11.94 11.58 -3.63
CA SER A 51 -11.49 11.65 -5.02
C SER A 51 -12.07 10.47 -5.80
N THR A 52 -12.72 10.72 -6.93
CA THR A 52 -13.28 9.71 -7.85
C THR A 52 -12.27 9.34 -8.94
N VAL A 53 -11.30 10.23 -9.20
CA VAL A 53 -10.24 10.09 -10.22
C VAL A 53 -9.40 8.80 -10.02
N LEU A 54 -9.31 8.28 -8.79
CA LEU A 54 -8.46 7.13 -8.44
C LEU A 54 -9.23 5.86 -8.07
N ARG A 55 -10.51 5.74 -8.44
CA ARG A 55 -11.36 4.61 -8.03
C ARG A 55 -11.58 3.59 -9.16
N PRO A 56 -11.05 2.36 -9.04
CA PRO A 56 -11.21 1.34 -10.06
C PRO A 56 -12.67 0.96 -10.32
N GLY A 57 -13.52 0.88 -9.29
CA GLY A 57 -14.93 0.51 -9.41
C GLY A 57 -15.71 1.53 -10.24
N ILE A 58 -15.62 2.83 -9.90
CA ILE A 58 -16.22 3.90 -10.72
C ILE A 58 -15.63 3.95 -12.13
N GLN A 59 -14.32 3.78 -12.31
CA GLN A 59 -13.71 3.79 -13.65
C GLN A 59 -14.25 2.65 -14.52
N HIS A 60 -14.42 1.46 -13.94
CA HIS A 60 -15.02 0.32 -14.63
C HIS A 60 -16.48 0.60 -14.99
N LEU A 61 -17.26 1.13 -14.04
CA LEU A 61 -18.65 1.53 -14.24
C LEU A 61 -18.79 2.54 -15.38
N VAL A 62 -17.97 3.60 -15.41
CA VAL A 62 -18.04 4.62 -16.48
C VAL A 62 -17.69 4.02 -17.85
N ARG A 63 -16.70 3.12 -17.92
CA ARG A 63 -16.34 2.44 -19.16
C ARG A 63 -17.48 1.57 -19.70
N ASP A 64 -18.16 0.86 -18.82
CA ASP A 64 -19.27 -0.01 -19.20
C ASP A 64 -20.55 0.78 -19.51
N ALA A 65 -20.77 1.91 -18.85
CA ALA A 65 -21.79 2.89 -19.22
C ALA A 65 -21.55 3.42 -20.65
N GLN A 66 -20.32 3.83 -20.98
CA GLN A 66 -19.95 4.30 -22.32
C GLN A 66 -20.13 3.24 -23.41
N ARG A 67 -20.13 1.95 -23.05
CA ARG A 67 -20.40 0.82 -23.95
C ARG A 67 -21.88 0.48 -24.06
N GLY A 68 -22.77 1.22 -23.38
CA GLY A 68 -24.22 0.98 -23.42
C GLY A 68 -24.67 -0.32 -22.73
N ARG A 69 -23.92 -0.80 -21.73
CA ARG A 69 -24.26 -2.06 -21.01
C ARG A 69 -25.48 -1.92 -20.09
N PHE A 70 -25.80 -0.71 -19.66
CA PHE A 70 -26.93 -0.39 -18.79
C PHE A 70 -27.38 1.06 -19.01
N GLU A 71 -28.61 1.37 -18.59
CA GLU A 71 -29.23 2.69 -18.72
C GLU A 71 -29.33 3.44 -17.39
N VAL A 72 -29.21 2.71 -16.26
CA VAL A 72 -29.34 3.29 -14.91
C VAL A 72 -28.18 2.84 -14.03
N VAL A 73 -27.66 3.75 -13.22
CA VAL A 73 -26.76 3.46 -12.10
C VAL A 73 -27.55 3.63 -10.80
N LEU A 74 -27.61 2.60 -9.96
CA LEU A 74 -28.32 2.60 -8.69
C LEU A 74 -27.35 2.51 -7.50
N ALA A 75 -27.49 3.43 -6.55
CA ALA A 75 -26.75 3.42 -5.29
C ALA A 75 -27.65 3.74 -4.09
N GLU A 76 -27.19 3.51 -2.87
CA GLU A 76 -27.96 3.85 -1.64
C GLU A 76 -28.20 5.38 -1.53
N ALA A 77 -27.14 6.17 -1.64
CA ALA A 77 -27.19 7.62 -1.54
C ALA A 77 -26.06 8.28 -2.33
N LEU A 78 -26.21 9.56 -2.67
CA LEU A 78 -25.21 10.29 -3.45
C LEU A 78 -23.83 10.36 -2.75
N ASP A 79 -23.80 10.41 -1.40
CA ASP A 79 -22.55 10.44 -0.63
C ASP A 79 -21.82 9.08 -0.57
N ARG A 80 -22.50 7.98 -0.94
CA ARG A 80 -21.88 6.68 -1.23
C ARG A 80 -21.12 6.69 -2.54
N ILE A 81 -21.62 7.43 -3.53
CA ILE A 81 -20.91 7.66 -4.80
C ILE A 81 -19.69 8.57 -4.58
N SER A 82 -19.89 9.82 -4.15
CA SER A 82 -18.77 10.68 -3.72
C SER A 82 -19.24 11.84 -2.83
N ARG A 83 -18.35 12.33 -1.97
CA ARG A 83 -18.60 13.50 -1.11
C ARG A 83 -18.00 14.79 -1.66
N ASP A 84 -17.20 14.69 -2.72
CA ASP A 84 -16.60 15.84 -3.39
C ASP A 84 -17.50 16.31 -4.54
N GLN A 85 -17.79 17.60 -4.58
CA GLN A 85 -18.72 18.18 -5.57
C GLN A 85 -18.18 18.09 -6.99
N ALA A 86 -16.87 18.29 -7.19
CA ALA A 86 -16.26 18.25 -8.52
C ALA A 86 -16.28 16.81 -9.06
N ASP A 87 -15.99 15.84 -8.19
CA ASP A 87 -16.09 14.41 -8.49
C ASP A 87 -17.50 13.99 -8.93
N VAL A 88 -18.53 14.37 -8.15
CA VAL A 88 -19.92 14.04 -8.47
C VAL A 88 -20.33 14.70 -9.78
N ALA A 89 -19.95 15.96 -10.00
CA ALA A 89 -20.27 16.68 -11.23
C ALA A 89 -19.61 16.05 -12.46
N THR A 90 -18.33 15.64 -12.37
CA THR A 90 -17.64 14.96 -13.47
C THR A 90 -18.28 13.62 -13.79
N LEU A 91 -18.60 12.81 -12.77
CA LEU A 91 -19.28 11.52 -12.98
C LEU A 91 -20.66 11.71 -13.62
N PHE A 92 -21.45 12.66 -13.10
CA PHE A 92 -22.77 13.00 -13.64
C PHE A 92 -22.68 13.40 -15.11
N LYS A 93 -21.72 14.26 -15.49
CA LYS A 93 -21.49 14.64 -16.89
C LYS A 93 -21.16 13.46 -17.79
N HIS A 94 -20.27 12.56 -17.36
CA HIS A 94 -19.90 11.38 -18.14
C HIS A 94 -21.06 10.40 -18.32
N LEU A 95 -21.84 10.14 -17.28
CA LEU A 95 -22.99 9.24 -17.36
C LEU A 95 -24.12 9.84 -18.18
N LYS A 96 -24.44 11.13 -17.99
CA LYS A 96 -25.40 11.86 -18.82
C LYS A 96 -25.02 11.84 -20.30
N PHE A 97 -23.74 12.04 -20.63
CA PHE A 97 -23.24 11.93 -22.00
C PHE A 97 -23.41 10.52 -22.58
N ALA A 98 -23.23 9.48 -21.76
CA ALA A 98 -23.46 8.09 -22.15
C ALA A 98 -24.96 7.69 -22.18
N GLY A 99 -25.89 8.62 -21.90
CA GLY A 99 -27.33 8.33 -21.83
C GLY A 99 -27.74 7.52 -20.60
N VAL A 100 -26.93 7.54 -19.54
CA VAL A 100 -27.15 6.77 -18.32
C VAL A 100 -27.61 7.68 -17.17
N ALA A 101 -28.75 7.36 -16.58
CA ALA A 101 -29.30 8.05 -15.41
C ALA A 101 -28.64 7.56 -14.11
N ILE A 102 -28.50 8.46 -13.12
CA ILE A 102 -28.06 8.07 -11.77
C ILE A 102 -29.29 8.13 -10.87
N VAL A 103 -29.62 7.00 -10.23
CA VAL A 103 -30.71 6.88 -9.26
C VAL A 103 -30.12 6.49 -7.91
N THR A 104 -30.65 7.08 -6.86
CA THR A 104 -30.30 6.72 -5.48
C THR A 104 -31.55 6.38 -4.68
N LEU A 105 -31.43 5.50 -3.69
CA LEU A 105 -32.54 5.19 -2.79
C LEU A 105 -32.95 6.41 -1.95
N ALA A 106 -31.98 7.24 -1.53
CA ALA A 106 -32.24 8.40 -0.68
C ALA A 106 -32.75 9.64 -1.44
N GLU A 107 -32.25 9.90 -2.65
CA GLU A 107 -32.57 11.13 -3.40
C GLU A 107 -33.40 10.89 -4.67
N GLY A 108 -33.65 9.64 -5.06
CA GLY A 108 -34.27 9.32 -6.34
C GLY A 108 -33.34 9.60 -7.51
N GLU A 109 -33.88 10.01 -8.65
CA GLU A 109 -33.10 10.38 -9.83
C GLU A 109 -32.30 11.66 -9.58
N ILE A 110 -30.99 11.55 -9.74
CA ILE A 110 -30.05 12.64 -9.50
C ILE A 110 -30.10 13.61 -10.67
N SER A 111 -30.30 14.89 -10.34
CA SER A 111 -30.29 16.00 -11.30
C SER A 111 -29.16 16.99 -11.01
N GLU A 112 -28.94 17.96 -11.89
CA GLU A 112 -27.93 19.02 -11.72
C GLU A 112 -28.12 19.79 -10.40
N LEU A 113 -29.37 19.96 -9.95
CA LEU A 113 -29.69 20.57 -8.67
C LEU A 113 -29.15 19.75 -7.49
N HIS A 114 -29.31 18.43 -7.54
CA HIS A 114 -28.78 17.52 -6.51
C HIS A 114 -27.25 17.60 -6.44
N VAL A 115 -26.58 17.60 -7.60
CA VAL A 115 -25.12 17.72 -7.68
C VAL A 115 -24.63 19.03 -7.05
N GLY A 116 -25.27 20.16 -7.36
CA GLY A 116 -24.88 21.47 -6.84
C GLY A 116 -25.19 21.66 -5.36
N LEU A 117 -26.44 21.42 -4.96
CA LEU A 117 -26.93 21.71 -3.61
C LEU A 117 -26.38 20.73 -2.58
N LYS A 118 -26.50 19.41 -2.80
CA LYS A 118 -26.00 18.40 -1.86
C LYS A 118 -24.48 18.37 -1.81
N GLY A 119 -23.80 18.60 -2.94
CA GLY A 119 -22.36 18.79 -2.97
C GLY A 119 -21.91 19.91 -2.03
N THR A 120 -22.58 21.06 -2.10
CA THR A 120 -22.32 22.20 -1.21
C THR A 120 -22.67 21.90 0.25
N MET A 121 -23.85 21.30 0.52
CA MET A 121 -24.27 20.95 1.88
C MET A 121 -23.31 19.96 2.54
N ASN A 122 -22.87 18.93 1.81
CA ASN A 122 -21.90 17.96 2.32
C ASN A 122 -20.53 18.61 2.58
N ALA A 123 -20.08 19.49 1.69
CA ALA A 123 -18.85 20.25 1.90
C ALA A 123 -18.92 21.14 3.15
N LEU A 124 -20.05 21.83 3.36
CA LEU A 124 -20.30 22.64 4.55
C LEU A 124 -20.36 21.78 5.82
N PHE A 125 -21.06 20.65 5.79
CA PHE A 125 -21.12 19.72 6.92
C PHE A 125 -19.75 19.18 7.30
N LEU A 126 -18.92 18.79 6.33
CA LEU A 126 -17.55 18.35 6.57
C LEU A 126 -16.68 19.46 7.16
N LYS A 127 -16.85 20.70 6.68
CA LYS A 127 -16.16 21.88 7.21
C LYS A 127 -16.56 22.15 8.66
N ASP A 128 -17.85 22.12 8.96
CA ASP A 128 -18.38 22.31 10.31
C ASP A 128 -17.96 21.19 11.26
N LEU A 129 -17.97 19.93 10.79
CA LEU A 129 -17.49 18.79 11.56
C LEU A 129 -15.99 18.93 11.86
N ALA A 130 -15.19 19.36 10.89
CA ALA A 130 -13.77 19.62 11.09
C ALA A 130 -13.54 20.75 12.10
N LEU A 131 -14.33 21.84 12.03
CA LEU A 131 -14.26 22.95 12.99
C LEU A 131 -14.66 22.52 14.41
N LYS A 132 -15.76 21.77 14.56
CA LYS A 132 -16.22 21.22 15.85
C LYS A 132 -15.19 20.27 16.45
N THR A 133 -14.65 19.37 15.63
CA THR A 133 -13.60 18.43 16.06
C THR A 133 -12.34 19.17 16.48
N HIS A 134 -11.88 20.14 15.68
CA HIS A 134 -10.72 20.97 16.00
C HIS A 134 -10.94 21.76 17.29
N ARG A 135 -12.14 22.33 17.51
CA ARG A 135 -12.51 23.02 18.75
C ARG A 135 -12.49 22.06 19.95
N GLY A 136 -13.03 20.85 19.81
CA GLY A 136 -13.01 19.84 20.86
C GLY A 136 -11.59 19.37 21.21
N LEU A 137 -10.74 19.17 20.20
CA LEU A 137 -9.33 18.84 20.38
C LEU A 137 -8.56 19.98 21.05
N ARG A 138 -8.82 21.23 20.64
CA ARG A 138 -8.27 22.42 21.28
C ARG A 138 -8.62 22.47 22.77
N GLY A 139 -9.90 22.36 23.13
CA GLY A 139 -10.32 22.39 24.53
C GLY A 139 -9.74 21.24 25.36
N ARG A 140 -9.48 20.09 24.74
CA ARG A 140 -8.78 18.97 25.38
C ARG A 140 -7.31 19.28 25.65
N VAL A 141 -6.60 19.85 24.68
CA VAL A 141 -5.19 20.22 24.80
C VAL A 141 -5.00 21.33 25.83
N GLU A 142 -5.88 22.32 25.84
CA GLU A 142 -5.87 23.42 26.82
C GLU A 142 -6.01 22.90 28.25
N LYS A 143 -6.70 21.76 28.45
CA LYS A 143 -6.77 21.02 29.73
C LYS A 143 -5.56 20.11 30.01
N GLY A 144 -4.50 20.19 29.21
CA GLY A 144 -3.29 19.35 29.34
C GLY A 144 -3.42 17.93 28.81
N LYS A 145 -4.59 17.55 28.26
CA LYS A 145 -4.86 16.20 27.75
C LYS A 145 -4.40 16.03 26.30
N ALA A 146 -4.24 14.78 25.85
CA ALA A 146 -3.72 14.46 24.53
C ALA A 146 -4.66 14.90 23.39
N GLY A 147 -4.19 15.81 22.53
CA GLY A 147 -4.88 16.24 21.30
C GLY A 147 -4.55 15.43 20.04
N GLY A 148 -3.82 14.31 20.18
CA GLY A 148 -3.31 13.53 19.04
C GLY A 148 -2.45 12.34 19.47
N GLY A 149 -1.61 11.86 18.56
CA GLY A 149 -0.80 10.63 18.71
C GLY A 149 0.09 10.59 19.96
N LEU A 150 0.44 9.35 20.34
CA LEU A 150 1.27 9.04 21.50
C LEU A 150 2.76 9.19 21.16
N CYS A 151 3.54 9.72 22.09
CA CYS A 151 5.00 9.76 22.00
C CYS A 151 5.60 8.73 22.96
N TYR A 152 6.81 8.25 22.62
CA TYR A 152 7.60 7.34 23.44
C TYR A 152 7.84 7.94 24.85
N GLY A 153 7.96 7.11 25.88
CA GLY A 153 8.05 7.56 27.27
C GLY A 153 6.70 7.70 27.98
N TYR A 154 5.58 7.53 27.28
CA TYR A 154 4.25 7.72 27.83
C TYR A 154 3.27 6.65 27.37
N ARG A 155 2.29 6.34 28.22
CA ARG A 155 1.13 5.51 27.88
C ARG A 155 -0.18 6.23 28.13
N VAL A 156 -1.22 5.81 27.42
CA VAL A 156 -2.57 6.33 27.61
C VAL A 156 -3.19 5.70 28.84
N VAL A 157 -3.70 6.54 29.73
CA VAL A 157 -4.43 6.10 30.92
C VAL A 157 -5.91 6.11 30.61
N LYS A 158 -6.57 4.98 30.88
CA LYS A 158 -8.04 4.89 30.81
C LYS A 158 -8.58 5.11 32.23
N LYS A 159 -9.05 6.31 32.50
CA LYS A 159 -9.71 6.67 33.76
C LYS A 159 -11.17 7.00 33.48
N LEU A 160 -12.04 6.76 34.45
CA LEU A 160 -13.38 7.36 34.46
C LEU A 160 -13.26 8.75 35.10
N ASP A 161 -14.00 9.71 34.58
CA ASP A 161 -14.12 11.03 35.20
C ASP A 161 -15.11 11.02 36.37
N ALA A 162 -15.29 12.19 37.00
CA ALA A 162 -16.16 12.36 38.16
C ALA A 162 -17.64 12.03 37.89
N HIS A 163 -18.04 11.90 36.62
CA HIS A 163 -19.40 11.57 36.20
C HIS A 163 -19.56 10.11 35.78
N GLY A 164 -18.50 9.29 35.90
CA GLY A 164 -18.49 7.90 35.48
C GLY A 164 -18.22 7.71 33.98
N ASP A 165 -17.91 8.78 33.24
CA ASP A 165 -17.63 8.70 31.81
C ASP A 165 -16.14 8.42 31.56
N PRO A 166 -15.77 7.67 30.50
CA PRO A 166 -14.36 7.46 30.15
C PRO A 166 -13.64 8.77 29.83
N SER A 167 -12.74 9.20 30.72
CA SER A 167 -11.81 10.30 30.49
C SER A 167 -10.83 9.93 29.38
N ARG A 168 -10.90 10.69 28.27
CA ARG A 168 -10.05 10.46 27.09
C ARG A 168 -8.89 11.45 27.05
N GLY A 169 -7.69 10.91 26.80
CA GLY A 169 -6.50 11.69 26.53
C GLY A 169 -5.57 11.89 27.73
N ASP A 170 -5.84 11.24 28.86
CA ASP A 170 -4.89 11.21 29.97
C ASP A 170 -3.68 10.34 29.62
N ARG A 171 -2.52 10.72 30.14
CA ARG A 171 -1.24 10.04 29.92
C ARG A 171 -0.47 9.96 31.22
N GLU A 172 0.34 8.94 31.34
CA GLU A 172 1.33 8.78 32.41
C GLU A 172 2.69 8.43 31.83
N ILE A 173 3.73 8.74 32.60
CA ILE A 173 5.11 8.43 32.25
C ILE A 173 5.34 6.93 32.44
N VAL A 174 5.96 6.28 31.47
CA VAL A 174 6.46 4.91 31.61
C VAL A 174 7.92 5.01 32.12
N PRO A 175 8.22 4.59 33.36
CA PRO A 175 9.54 4.83 33.97
C PRO A 175 10.72 4.26 33.17
N GLU A 176 10.56 3.08 32.59
CA GLU A 176 11.57 2.41 31.77
C GLU A 176 11.86 3.20 30.49
N GLU A 177 10.82 3.53 29.70
CA GLU A 177 10.96 4.32 28.49
C GLU A 177 11.48 5.74 28.78
N ALA A 178 11.08 6.34 29.91
CA ALA A 178 11.56 7.65 30.35
C ALA A 178 13.08 7.66 30.62
N THR A 179 13.62 6.55 31.13
CA THR A 179 15.07 6.39 31.33
C THR A 179 15.80 6.35 30.00
N ILE A 180 15.24 5.67 29.00
CA ILE A 180 15.78 5.69 27.62
C ILE A 180 15.70 7.08 27.01
N VAL A 181 14.60 7.83 27.21
CA VAL A 181 14.51 9.23 26.75
C VAL A 181 15.61 10.07 27.38
N ARG A 182 15.80 10.02 28.70
CA ARG A 182 16.88 10.76 29.38
C ARG A 182 18.25 10.38 28.82
N ARG A 183 18.51 9.09 28.62
CA ARG A 183 19.76 8.61 28.01
C ARG A 183 19.98 9.19 26.62
N ILE A 184 18.96 9.19 25.75
CA ILE A 184 19.04 9.78 24.40
C ILE A 184 19.46 11.26 24.49
N PHE A 185 18.88 12.01 25.42
CA PHE A 185 19.23 13.42 25.62
C PHE A 185 20.67 13.58 26.13
N VAL A 186 21.10 12.78 27.11
CA VAL A 186 22.48 12.81 27.65
C VAL A 186 23.51 12.45 26.59
N GLU A 187 23.32 11.33 25.88
CA GLU A 187 24.23 10.88 24.83
C GLU A 187 24.32 11.89 23.67
N PHE A 188 23.19 12.51 23.32
CA PHE A 188 23.20 13.59 22.34
C PHE A 188 23.85 14.85 22.90
N ALA A 189 23.67 15.24 24.16
CA ALA A 189 24.42 16.36 24.72
C ALA A 189 25.94 16.09 24.70
N ALA A 190 26.34 14.85 24.97
CA ALA A 190 27.74 14.40 25.05
C ALA A 190 28.46 14.22 23.70
N GLY A 191 27.81 14.46 22.56
CA GLY A 191 28.50 14.39 21.25
C GLY A 191 28.09 13.21 20.36
N LYS A 192 27.33 12.22 20.82
CA LYS A 192 26.91 11.11 19.95
C LYS A 192 25.93 11.59 18.87
N SER A 193 26.06 11.06 17.65
CA SER A 193 25.13 11.39 16.56
C SER A 193 23.78 10.66 16.74
N PRO A 194 22.65 11.20 16.25
CA PRO A 194 21.36 10.53 16.34
C PRO A 194 21.34 9.13 15.70
N LYS A 195 22.17 8.91 14.67
CA LYS A 195 22.35 7.60 14.04
C LYS A 195 23.06 6.63 15.00
N ALA A 196 24.15 7.07 15.63
CA ALA A 196 24.91 6.25 16.57
C ALA A 196 24.02 5.83 17.75
N ILE A 197 23.30 6.78 18.35
CA ILE A 197 22.36 6.52 19.45
C ILE A 197 21.30 5.47 19.03
N ALA A 198 20.70 5.61 17.85
CA ALA A 198 19.71 4.65 17.37
C ALA A 198 20.30 3.25 17.14
N VAL A 199 21.54 3.15 16.67
CA VAL A 199 22.25 1.88 16.47
C VAL A 199 22.58 1.22 17.81
N ASP A 200 23.10 1.98 18.77
CA ASP A 200 23.43 1.49 20.11
C ASP A 200 22.18 0.91 20.79
N LEU A 201 21.07 1.67 20.79
CA LEU A 201 19.78 1.20 21.34
C LEU A 201 19.27 -0.07 20.65
N ASN A 202 19.41 -0.17 19.33
CA ASN A 202 18.99 -1.36 18.60
C ASN A 202 19.86 -2.59 18.90
N LYS A 203 21.18 -2.41 19.07
CA LYS A 203 22.11 -3.48 19.44
C LYS A 203 21.82 -4.04 20.82
N GLU A 204 21.40 -3.18 21.74
CA GLU A 204 20.99 -3.54 23.10
C GLU A 204 19.58 -4.13 23.18
N GLY A 205 18.87 -4.25 22.05
CA GLY A 205 17.51 -4.79 22.02
C GLY A 205 16.43 -3.86 22.56
N VAL A 206 16.72 -2.56 22.73
CA VAL A 206 15.74 -1.58 23.24
C VAL A 206 14.66 -1.31 22.17
N PRO A 207 13.38 -1.61 22.45
CA PRO A 207 12.30 -1.34 21.50
C PRO A 207 12.11 0.16 21.32
N GLY A 208 11.98 0.62 20.08
CA GLY A 208 11.62 1.99 19.77
C GLY A 208 10.11 2.23 19.76
N PRO A 209 9.68 3.43 19.32
CA PRO A 209 8.27 3.81 19.31
C PRO A 209 7.39 2.79 18.56
N LEU A 210 6.26 2.39 19.17
CA LEU A 210 5.33 1.37 18.66
C LEU A 210 5.96 -0.03 18.52
N GLY A 211 7.00 -0.34 19.31
CA GLY A 211 7.70 -1.64 19.26
C GLY A 211 8.57 -1.82 18.03
N ARG A 212 8.85 -0.75 17.27
CA ARG A 212 9.70 -0.80 16.06
C ARG A 212 11.14 -0.48 16.44
N HIS A 213 12.11 -0.92 15.63
CA HIS A 213 13.50 -0.50 15.79
C HIS A 213 13.69 1.02 15.71
N TRP A 214 14.68 1.52 16.43
CA TRP A 214 15.12 2.90 16.36
C TRP A 214 15.69 3.23 14.98
N GLY A 215 15.40 4.45 14.53
CA GLY A 215 16.00 5.04 13.34
C GLY A 215 16.52 6.43 13.66
N ASP A 216 17.43 6.94 12.82
CA ASP A 216 18.00 8.28 12.95
C ASP A 216 16.89 9.35 13.01
N THR A 217 15.83 9.17 12.23
CA THR A 217 14.68 10.08 12.17
C THR A 217 13.78 10.02 13.39
N SER A 218 13.73 8.89 14.10
CA SER A 218 13.00 8.77 15.37
C SER A 218 13.67 9.58 16.47
N VAL A 219 15.01 9.61 16.49
CA VAL A 219 15.79 10.41 17.44
C VAL A 219 15.81 11.88 17.02
N ARG A 220 16.36 12.18 15.83
CA ARG A 220 16.60 13.54 15.33
C ARG A 220 15.33 14.28 14.91
N GLY A 221 14.42 13.57 14.24
CA GLY A 221 13.24 14.11 13.59
C GLY A 221 13.46 15.41 12.80
N HIS A 222 12.49 16.32 12.89
CA HIS A 222 12.51 17.60 12.18
C HIS A 222 12.22 18.74 13.15
N VAL A 223 13.20 19.65 13.30
CA VAL A 223 13.19 20.74 14.27
C VAL A 223 11.93 21.61 14.16
N ILE A 224 11.65 22.18 12.97
CA ILE A 224 10.47 23.04 12.74
C ILE A 224 9.14 22.31 13.01
N ARG A 225 9.07 21.01 12.71
CA ARG A 225 7.84 20.22 12.92
C ARG A 225 7.69 19.76 14.37
N GLY A 226 8.73 19.93 15.20
CA GLY A 226 8.77 19.39 16.57
C GLY A 226 8.70 17.87 16.62
N THR A 227 9.16 17.17 15.57
CA THR A 227 9.14 15.70 15.53
C THR A 227 10.48 15.12 15.95
N GLY A 228 10.47 13.87 16.39
CA GLY A 228 11.64 13.17 16.93
C GLY A 228 11.79 13.39 18.44
N VAL A 229 12.48 12.46 19.11
CA VAL A 229 12.62 12.47 20.58
C VAL A 229 13.24 13.77 21.08
N ILE A 230 14.32 14.25 20.46
CA ILE A 230 15.07 15.43 20.94
C ILE A 230 14.38 16.78 20.66
N ASN A 231 13.23 16.79 19.95
CA ASN A 231 12.48 18.01 19.65
C ASN A 231 11.10 18.07 20.31
N ASN A 232 10.69 17.01 21.02
CA ASN A 232 9.38 16.98 21.64
C ASN A 232 9.40 17.72 22.99
N GLU A 233 8.81 18.91 23.01
CA GLU A 233 8.70 19.76 24.21
C GLU A 233 7.84 19.14 25.32
N LEU A 234 7.09 18.05 25.06
CA LEU A 234 6.38 17.35 26.13
C LEU A 234 7.34 16.81 27.19
N TYR A 235 8.56 16.42 26.81
CA TYR A 235 9.56 15.92 27.75
C TYR A 235 10.03 16.98 28.75
N THR A 236 9.86 18.27 28.45
CA THR A 236 10.12 19.37 29.39
C THR A 236 8.85 19.82 30.13
N GLY A 237 7.74 19.10 29.99
CA GLY A 237 6.46 19.44 30.60
C GLY A 237 5.65 20.47 29.82
N VAL A 238 5.93 20.68 28.53
CA VAL A 238 5.17 21.63 27.70
C VAL A 238 4.44 20.89 26.56
N LEU A 239 3.12 20.79 26.67
CA LEU A 239 2.29 20.25 25.60
C LEU A 239 2.07 21.31 24.54
N VAL A 240 2.53 21.04 23.32
CA VAL A 240 2.34 21.95 22.19
C VAL A 240 1.58 21.27 21.07
N TRP A 241 0.47 21.89 20.64
CA TRP A 241 -0.43 21.38 19.62
C TRP A 241 -0.61 22.39 18.48
N ASN A 242 -1.18 21.91 17.37
CA ASN A 242 -1.45 22.70 16.16
C ASN A 242 -0.21 23.24 15.43
N ARG A 243 0.94 22.54 15.48
CA ARG A 243 2.14 22.90 14.69
C ARG A 243 1.96 22.72 13.18
N LEU A 244 1.12 21.76 12.78
CA LEU A 244 0.92 21.37 11.39
C LEU A 244 -0.57 21.25 11.09
N HIS A 245 -0.96 21.58 9.86
CA HIS A 245 -2.23 21.19 9.28
C HIS A 245 -2.00 20.35 8.03
N PHE A 246 -2.97 19.53 7.66
CA PHE A 246 -2.87 18.66 6.48
C PHE A 246 -3.86 19.13 5.42
N VAL A 247 -3.35 19.35 4.21
CA VAL A 247 -4.14 19.73 3.04
C VAL A 247 -3.99 18.63 2.00
N LYS A 248 -5.06 18.29 1.28
CA LYS A 248 -4.96 17.38 0.15
C LYS A 248 -4.47 18.14 -1.07
N ASP A 249 -3.50 17.58 -1.75
CA ASP A 249 -3.07 18.06 -3.06
C ASP A 249 -4.17 17.73 -4.08
N PRO A 250 -4.73 18.72 -4.80
CA PRO A 250 -5.84 18.50 -5.74
C PRO A 250 -5.43 17.65 -6.94
N ALA A 251 -4.16 17.68 -7.36
CA ALA A 251 -3.70 16.92 -8.53
C ALA A 251 -3.37 15.46 -8.18
N THR A 252 -2.81 15.22 -7.00
CA THR A 252 -2.35 13.87 -6.61
C THR A 252 -3.27 13.16 -5.62
N GLY A 253 -4.25 13.85 -5.03
CA GLY A 253 -5.11 13.35 -3.95
C GLY A 253 -4.38 13.09 -2.63
N LYS A 254 -3.05 13.26 -2.58
CA LYS A 254 -2.23 12.93 -1.41
C LYS A 254 -2.34 13.99 -0.33
N ARG A 255 -2.35 13.56 0.94
CA ARG A 255 -2.29 14.47 2.09
C ARG A 255 -0.88 15.02 2.25
N VAL A 256 -0.76 16.35 2.20
CA VAL A 256 0.49 17.09 2.39
C VAL A 256 0.41 17.87 3.69
N SER A 257 1.45 17.76 4.52
CA SER A 257 1.57 18.53 5.75
C SER A 257 2.07 19.95 5.45
N ARG A 258 1.42 20.96 6.02
CA ARG A 258 1.83 22.37 6.01
C ARG A 258 2.06 22.85 7.44
N ALA A 259 3.06 23.70 7.65
CA ALA A 259 3.35 24.28 8.96
C ALA A 259 2.39 25.43 9.27
N ASN A 260 1.94 25.48 10.53
CA ASN A 260 1.19 26.62 11.04
C ASN A 260 2.15 27.66 11.65
N PRO A 261 1.83 28.96 11.55
CA PRO A 261 2.58 30.00 12.23
C PRO A 261 2.50 29.80 13.77
N PRO A 262 3.53 30.23 14.53
CA PRO A 262 3.57 30.09 15.98
C PRO A 262 2.36 30.70 16.73
N SER A 263 1.75 31.75 16.18
CA SER A 263 0.55 32.38 16.75
C SER A 263 -0.68 31.48 16.82
N LYS A 264 -0.72 30.40 16.02
CA LYS A 264 -1.79 29.39 16.05
C LYS A 264 -1.45 28.19 16.94
N TRP A 265 -0.24 28.14 17.51
CA TRP A 265 0.18 27.03 18.35
C TRP A 265 -0.43 27.18 19.73
N ILE A 266 -0.93 26.07 20.25
CA ILE A 266 -1.46 26.02 21.61
C ILE A 266 -0.37 25.40 22.47
N ARG A 267 0.07 26.12 23.49
CA ARG A 267 1.10 25.69 24.43
C ARG A 267 0.47 25.62 25.83
N THR A 268 0.51 24.44 26.44
CA THR A 268 -0.10 24.17 27.75
C THR A 268 0.95 23.56 28.67
N GLN A 269 1.05 24.08 29.89
CA GLN A 269 1.98 23.58 30.90
C GLN A 269 1.44 22.30 31.54
N VAL A 270 2.25 21.25 31.55
CA VAL A 270 1.95 19.92 32.08
C VAL A 270 3.18 19.37 32.84
N PRO A 271 3.60 20.03 33.94
CA PRO A 271 4.85 19.69 34.65
C PRO A 271 4.89 18.26 35.18
N HIS A 272 3.74 17.68 35.52
CA HIS A 272 3.61 16.28 35.96
C HIS A 272 3.98 15.24 34.87
N LEU A 273 4.09 15.65 33.61
CA LEU A 273 4.53 14.80 32.49
C LEU A 273 6.00 15.01 32.11
N ARG A 274 6.77 15.75 32.91
CA ARG A 274 8.17 16.07 32.62
C ARG A 274 9.07 14.85 32.78
N ILE A 275 9.99 14.66 31.82
CA ILE A 275 11.01 13.60 31.82
C ILE A 275 12.44 14.18 31.83
N VAL A 276 12.65 15.36 31.23
CA VAL A 276 13.95 16.00 31.01
C VAL A 276 14.01 17.36 31.72
N GLY A 277 15.14 17.62 32.41
CA GLY A 277 15.44 18.89 33.06
C GLY A 277 15.77 20.02 32.07
N ASP A 278 15.65 21.29 32.50
CA ASP A 278 15.81 22.44 31.61
C ASP A 278 17.26 22.55 31.12
N GLU A 279 18.23 22.32 31.99
CA GLU A 279 19.65 22.34 31.66
C GLU A 279 19.99 21.36 30.53
N LEU A 280 19.56 20.10 30.66
CA LEU A 280 19.79 19.08 29.64
C LEU A 280 19.06 19.41 28.33
N TRP A 281 17.85 19.96 28.40
CA TRP A 281 17.14 20.43 27.21
C TRP A 281 17.90 21.55 26.51
N GLN A 282 18.37 22.56 27.25
CA GLN A 282 19.13 23.68 26.69
C GLN A 282 20.45 23.21 26.08
N ALA A 283 21.19 22.30 26.75
CA ALA A 283 22.42 21.72 26.20
C ALA A 283 22.18 21.05 24.84
N VAL A 284 21.08 20.28 24.70
CA VAL A 284 20.68 19.67 23.43
C VAL A 284 20.32 20.73 22.38
N LYS A 285 19.59 21.79 22.74
CA LYS A 285 19.23 22.87 21.81
C LYS A 285 20.43 23.68 21.35
N GLU A 286 21.36 23.96 22.24
CA GLU A 286 22.59 24.67 21.90
C GLU A 286 23.45 23.84 20.95
N ARG A 287 23.58 22.53 21.22
CA ARG A 287 24.24 21.62 20.28
C ARG A 287 23.56 21.59 18.92
N GLN A 288 22.22 21.55 18.87
CA GLN A 288 21.49 21.60 17.59
C GLN A 288 21.77 22.90 16.82
N LYS A 289 21.84 24.05 17.49
CA LYS A 289 22.20 25.33 16.88
C LYS A 289 23.64 25.34 16.37
N SER A 290 24.58 24.87 17.17
CA SER A 290 26.00 24.75 16.80
C SER A 290 26.20 23.87 15.55
N ILE A 291 25.53 22.72 15.49
CA ILE A 291 25.55 21.88 14.28
C ILE A 291 24.89 22.62 13.11
N ALA A 292 23.77 23.31 13.33
CA ALA A 292 23.08 24.03 12.26
C ALA A 292 23.94 25.15 11.66
N SER A 293 24.69 25.90 12.47
CA SER A 293 25.60 26.96 12.00
C SER A 293 26.80 26.39 11.26
N GLN A 294 27.43 25.34 11.79
CA GLN A 294 28.57 24.67 11.14
C GLN A 294 28.24 24.15 9.74
N PHE A 295 27.02 23.64 9.55
CA PHE A 295 26.58 23.08 8.27
C PHE A 295 25.64 24.00 7.47
N GLU A 296 25.55 25.30 7.82
CA GLU A 296 24.62 26.24 7.20
C GLU A 296 24.88 26.39 5.70
N ALA A 297 26.14 26.60 5.31
CA ALA A 297 26.55 26.70 3.91
C ALA A 297 26.18 25.44 3.10
N VAL A 298 26.41 24.25 3.69
CA VAL A 298 26.07 22.96 3.08
C VAL A 298 24.54 22.79 2.98
N ALA A 299 23.78 23.22 3.99
CA ALA A 299 22.33 23.15 3.99
C ALA A 299 21.70 24.10 2.96
N ILE A 300 22.28 25.29 2.77
CA ILE A 300 21.87 26.25 1.74
C ILE A 300 22.19 25.70 0.35
N ALA A 301 23.41 25.20 0.14
CA ALA A 301 23.82 24.56 -1.11
C ALA A 301 22.93 23.36 -1.46
N THR A 302 22.62 22.51 -0.48
CA THR A 302 21.73 21.36 -0.64
C THR A 302 20.30 21.78 -0.96
N ARG A 303 19.76 22.82 -0.30
CA ARG A 303 18.43 23.37 -0.61
C ARG A 303 18.38 23.96 -2.02
N LYS A 304 19.38 24.74 -2.43
CA LYS A 304 19.49 25.29 -3.80
C LYS A 304 19.60 24.17 -4.84
N ALA A 305 20.43 23.16 -4.60
CA ALA A 305 20.56 21.99 -5.47
C ALA A 305 19.24 21.21 -5.56
N ARG A 306 18.52 21.05 -4.45
CA ARG A 306 17.22 20.36 -4.40
C ARG A 306 16.12 21.16 -5.09
N ALA A 307 16.13 22.49 -4.97
CA ALA A 307 15.21 23.38 -5.69
C ALA A 307 15.46 23.33 -7.20
N ARG A 308 16.72 23.41 -7.64
CA ARG A 308 17.11 23.20 -9.05
C ARG A 308 16.67 21.82 -9.57
N LYS A 309 16.81 20.76 -8.77
CA LYS A 309 16.31 19.41 -9.08
C LYS A 309 14.78 19.25 -8.99
N LEU A 310 14.06 20.16 -8.36
CA LEU A 310 12.60 20.15 -8.33
C LEU A 310 12.04 20.81 -9.60
N HIS A 311 12.77 21.78 -10.15
CA HIS A 311 12.50 22.39 -11.46
C HIS A 311 12.90 21.47 -12.63
N ALA A 312 13.92 20.62 -12.47
CA ALA A 312 14.20 19.52 -13.39
C ALA A 312 13.37 18.28 -13.00
N MET A 313 12.13 18.19 -13.51
CA MET A 313 11.28 17.02 -13.33
C MET A 313 11.99 15.71 -13.73
N LYS A 314 11.60 14.62 -13.07
CA LYS A 314 12.15 13.25 -13.12
C LYS A 314 13.52 13.11 -12.42
N ARG A 315 13.49 12.83 -11.11
CA ARG A 315 14.60 12.10 -10.47
C ARG A 315 14.76 10.80 -11.28
N PRO A 316 15.93 10.51 -11.88
CA PRO A 316 16.10 9.26 -12.61
C PRO A 316 15.82 8.13 -11.63
N VAL A 317 14.70 7.44 -11.85
CA VAL A 317 14.36 6.23 -11.12
C VAL A 317 15.41 5.25 -11.59
N SER A 318 16.35 4.88 -10.73
CA SER A 318 17.26 3.80 -11.07
C SER A 318 16.43 2.56 -11.35
N LEU A 319 16.86 1.78 -12.35
CA LEU A 319 16.10 0.69 -12.94
C LEU A 319 15.56 -0.28 -11.87
N LEU A 320 16.40 -0.56 -10.88
CA LEU A 320 16.14 -1.52 -9.79
C LEU A 320 15.64 -0.87 -8.50
N SER A 321 15.26 0.41 -8.53
CA SER A 321 14.80 1.13 -7.34
C SER A 321 13.53 0.49 -6.77
N GLY A 322 13.63 0.00 -5.53
CA GLY A 322 12.52 -0.62 -4.81
C GLY A 322 12.35 -2.13 -5.03
N LEU A 323 13.16 -2.75 -5.89
CA LEU A 323 13.14 -4.19 -6.16
C LEU A 323 14.17 -4.98 -5.32
N LEU A 324 15.23 -4.33 -4.87
CA LEU A 324 16.34 -4.99 -4.17
C LEU A 324 16.00 -5.25 -2.69
N THR A 325 16.13 -6.51 -2.26
CA THR A 325 15.92 -6.97 -0.88
C THR A 325 17.17 -7.67 -0.35
N CYS A 326 17.32 -7.73 0.97
CA CYS A 326 18.46 -8.35 1.64
C CYS A 326 18.14 -9.80 1.98
N GLY A 327 18.95 -10.76 1.53
CA GLY A 327 18.79 -12.18 1.87
C GLY A 327 18.96 -12.49 3.36
N CYS A 328 19.72 -11.69 4.11
CA CYS A 328 19.98 -11.95 5.53
C CYS A 328 18.86 -11.47 6.47
N CYS A 329 18.17 -10.37 6.15
CA CYS A 329 17.17 -9.76 7.05
C CYS A 329 15.82 -9.46 6.41
N GLY A 330 15.63 -9.78 5.12
CA GLY A 330 14.44 -9.41 4.34
C GLY A 330 14.26 -7.90 4.15
N GLY A 331 15.15 -7.06 4.69
CA GLY A 331 15.08 -5.61 4.59
C GLY A 331 15.38 -5.09 3.18
N ARG A 332 15.06 -3.81 2.93
CA ARG A 332 15.35 -3.20 1.63
C ARG A 332 16.83 -2.93 1.42
N TYR A 333 17.32 -3.27 0.23
CA TYR A 333 18.55 -2.69 -0.31
C TYR A 333 18.21 -1.36 -0.97
N GLY A 334 19.01 -0.34 -0.69
CA GLY A 334 18.79 0.99 -1.24
C GLY A 334 20.10 1.72 -1.48
N LEU A 335 20.03 2.79 -2.27
CA LEU A 335 21.18 3.65 -2.50
C LEU A 335 21.62 4.28 -1.17
N PHE A 336 22.81 3.90 -0.73
CA PHE A 336 23.45 4.46 0.46
C PHE A 336 24.43 5.57 0.09
N THR A 337 25.19 5.38 -1.00
CA THR A 337 26.00 6.43 -1.64
C THR A 337 25.35 6.88 -2.96
N ARG A 338 26.05 7.74 -3.73
CA ARG A 338 25.58 8.21 -5.04
C ARG A 338 25.31 7.06 -6.03
N ASP A 339 26.04 5.97 -5.90
CA ASP A 339 26.20 4.91 -6.89
C ASP A 339 26.22 3.49 -6.31
N ARG A 340 26.09 3.29 -4.98
CA ARG A 340 26.11 1.95 -4.37
C ARG A 340 24.83 1.61 -3.62
N TYR A 341 24.35 0.40 -3.88
CA TYR A 341 23.29 -0.24 -3.11
C TYR A 341 23.87 -0.99 -1.91
N ALA A 342 23.23 -0.86 -0.77
CA ALA A 342 23.57 -1.57 0.45
C ALA A 342 22.31 -1.88 1.27
N CYS A 343 22.39 -2.85 2.18
CA CYS A 343 21.31 -3.15 3.11
C CYS A 343 21.02 -1.94 4.01
N LEU A 344 19.84 -1.33 3.89
CA LEU A 344 19.49 -0.13 4.65
C LEU A 344 19.34 -0.42 6.15
N ASN A 345 18.96 -1.64 6.51
CA ASN A 345 18.85 -2.08 7.90
C ASN A 345 20.22 -2.18 8.57
N HIS A 346 21.24 -2.72 7.88
CA HIS A 346 22.62 -2.67 8.35
C HIS A 346 23.11 -1.22 8.41
N GLN A 347 23.04 -0.49 7.29
CA GLN A 347 23.68 0.82 7.15
C GLN A 347 23.05 1.93 8.00
N ARG A 348 21.74 1.88 8.25
CA ARG A 348 21.01 2.96 8.96
C ARG A 348 20.57 2.59 10.37
N ARG A 349 20.33 1.30 10.64
CA ARG A 349 19.75 0.84 11.91
C ARG A 349 20.65 -0.09 12.70
N GLY A 350 21.67 -0.70 12.07
CA GLY A 350 22.58 -1.64 12.72
C GLY A 350 21.92 -2.95 13.14
N ILE A 351 20.82 -3.36 12.49
CA ILE A 351 20.02 -4.56 12.86
C ILE A 351 20.23 -5.74 11.91
N CYS A 352 21.29 -5.71 11.10
CA CYS A 352 21.60 -6.74 10.13
C CYS A 352 23.11 -6.76 9.93
N ASP A 353 23.71 -7.94 9.82
CA ASP A 353 25.16 -8.07 9.67
C ASP A 353 25.63 -7.95 8.21
N ASN A 354 24.69 -7.84 7.27
CA ASN A 354 25.01 -7.69 5.86
C ASN A 354 25.55 -6.28 5.53
N GLY A 355 26.87 -6.14 5.68
CA GLY A 355 27.63 -4.95 5.31
C GLY A 355 28.07 -4.88 3.86
N ARG A 356 27.71 -5.86 3.01
CA ARG A 356 28.13 -5.87 1.61
C ARG A 356 27.35 -4.84 0.79
N SER A 357 28.06 -4.18 -0.13
CA SER A 357 27.48 -3.20 -1.04
C SER A 357 27.94 -3.44 -2.47
N ILE A 358 27.05 -3.19 -3.42
CA ILE A 358 27.27 -3.39 -4.85
C ILE A 358 27.03 -2.07 -5.60
N THR A 359 27.85 -1.77 -6.61
CA THR A 359 27.65 -0.58 -7.46
C THR A 359 26.41 -0.75 -8.32
N ARG A 360 25.76 0.37 -8.62
CA ARG A 360 24.52 0.43 -9.41
C ARG A 360 24.72 -0.24 -10.77
N GLU A 361 25.78 0.14 -11.47
CA GLU A 361 26.12 -0.38 -12.79
C GLU A 361 26.28 -1.90 -12.76
N LYS A 362 27.07 -2.42 -11.81
CA LYS A 362 27.35 -3.85 -11.71
C LYS A 362 26.09 -4.68 -11.43
N ILE A 363 25.17 -4.20 -10.58
CA ILE A 363 23.93 -4.94 -10.34
C ILE A 363 22.95 -4.81 -11.51
N GLU A 364 22.86 -3.64 -12.15
CA GLU A 364 22.02 -3.45 -13.32
C GLU A 364 22.48 -4.34 -14.48
N GLN A 365 23.78 -4.36 -14.79
CA GLN A 365 24.35 -5.26 -15.80
C GLN A 365 24.12 -6.74 -15.49
N ARG A 366 24.35 -7.18 -14.24
CA ARG A 366 24.13 -8.59 -13.84
C ARG A 366 22.68 -9.02 -13.99
N VAL A 367 21.74 -8.17 -13.56
CA VAL A 367 20.31 -8.46 -13.66
C VAL A 367 19.88 -8.49 -15.13
N LEU A 368 20.33 -7.54 -15.94
CA LEU A 368 20.01 -7.50 -17.37
C LEU A 368 20.60 -8.67 -18.14
N ALA A 369 21.85 -9.06 -17.84
CA ALA A 369 22.48 -10.22 -18.45
C ALA A 369 21.73 -11.52 -18.10
N GLY A 370 21.43 -11.74 -16.80
CA GLY A 370 20.69 -12.92 -16.36
C GLY A 370 19.24 -12.97 -16.89
N LEU A 371 18.62 -11.81 -17.09
CA LEU A 371 17.33 -11.74 -17.79
C LEU A 371 17.49 -12.10 -19.26
N LYS A 372 18.42 -11.49 -20.00
CA LYS A 372 18.60 -11.73 -21.44
C LYS A 372 18.83 -13.22 -21.73
N GLU A 373 19.67 -13.89 -20.96
CA GLU A 373 19.93 -15.32 -21.12
C GLU A 373 18.67 -16.18 -20.93
N ARG A 374 17.85 -15.88 -19.90
CA ARG A 374 16.58 -16.59 -19.68
C ARG A 374 15.46 -16.18 -20.63
N LEU A 375 15.49 -14.96 -21.15
CA LEU A 375 14.53 -14.49 -22.15
C LEU A 375 14.84 -15.05 -23.54
N VAL A 376 16.09 -15.38 -23.86
CA VAL A 376 16.43 -16.13 -25.09
C VAL A 376 15.85 -17.55 -25.05
N SER A 377 15.62 -18.12 -23.85
CA SER A 377 14.84 -19.36 -23.72
C SER A 377 13.31 -19.14 -23.79
N ALA A 378 12.81 -17.91 -23.92
CA ALA A 378 11.38 -17.60 -23.85
C ALA A 378 10.55 -18.23 -24.98
N ASP A 379 11.08 -18.31 -26.20
CA ASP A 379 10.35 -18.93 -27.31
C ASP A 379 10.21 -20.45 -27.11
N ALA A 380 11.28 -21.10 -26.66
CA ALA A 380 11.27 -22.53 -26.29
C ALA A 380 10.37 -22.80 -25.07
N VAL A 381 10.37 -21.89 -24.10
CA VAL A 381 9.50 -21.95 -22.92
C VAL A 381 8.04 -21.70 -23.27
N ALA A 382 7.73 -20.78 -24.18
CA ALA A 382 6.37 -20.53 -24.63
C ALA A 382 5.78 -21.76 -25.32
N GLU A 383 6.59 -22.46 -26.11
CA GLU A 383 6.20 -23.73 -26.73
C GLU A 383 6.03 -24.85 -25.69
N ALA A 384 6.93 -24.96 -24.71
CA ALA A 384 6.80 -25.90 -23.61
C ALA A 384 5.55 -25.63 -22.75
N ILE A 385 5.24 -24.37 -22.47
CA ILE A 385 4.02 -23.95 -21.74
C ILE A 385 2.77 -24.28 -22.57
N ARG A 386 2.80 -24.05 -23.89
CA ARG A 386 1.68 -24.43 -24.78
C ARG A 386 1.44 -25.94 -24.73
N ALA A 387 2.49 -26.74 -24.92
CA ALA A 387 2.40 -28.20 -24.89
C ALA A 387 1.92 -28.71 -23.52
N TYR A 388 2.47 -28.16 -22.42
CA TYR A 388 2.07 -28.52 -21.06
C TYR A 388 0.62 -28.13 -20.74
N ALA A 389 0.17 -26.93 -21.15
CA ALA A 389 -1.20 -26.49 -20.95
C ALA A 389 -2.19 -27.34 -21.76
N GLN A 390 -1.85 -27.72 -22.99
CA GLN A 390 -2.65 -28.62 -23.80
C GLN A 390 -2.77 -30.00 -23.16
N GLU A 391 -1.65 -30.59 -22.73
CA GLU A 391 -1.65 -31.92 -22.11
C GLU A 391 -2.37 -31.93 -20.76
N THR A 392 -2.15 -30.90 -19.93
CA THR A 392 -2.86 -30.77 -18.64
C THR A 392 -4.36 -30.60 -18.83
N ASN A 393 -4.78 -29.76 -19.78
CA ASN A 393 -6.20 -29.57 -20.09
C ASN A 393 -6.82 -30.84 -20.66
N ARG A 394 -6.09 -31.60 -21.49
CA ARG A 394 -6.53 -32.91 -22.00
C ARG A 394 -6.73 -33.90 -20.85
N LEU A 395 -5.75 -34.05 -19.97
CA LEU A 395 -5.85 -34.94 -18.80
C LEU A 395 -6.99 -34.53 -17.86
N ASN A 396 -7.21 -33.23 -17.66
CA ASN A 396 -8.33 -32.71 -16.88
C ASN A 396 -9.67 -33.06 -17.53
N GLN A 397 -9.80 -32.92 -18.85
CA GLN A 397 -11.01 -33.30 -19.59
C GLN A 397 -11.28 -34.80 -19.52
N GLU A 398 -10.26 -35.64 -19.73
CA GLU A 398 -10.37 -37.11 -19.62
C GLU A 398 -10.80 -37.52 -18.19
N ARG A 399 -10.20 -36.92 -17.15
CA ARG A 399 -10.58 -37.15 -15.75
C ARG A 399 -12.02 -36.71 -15.46
N ARG A 400 -12.47 -35.54 -15.94
CA ARG A 400 -13.85 -35.07 -15.77
C ARG A 400 -14.84 -36.00 -16.46
N ALA A 401 -14.53 -36.46 -17.68
CA ALA A 401 -15.35 -37.40 -18.42
C ALA A 401 -15.47 -38.75 -17.70
N GLN A 402 -14.35 -39.30 -17.20
CA GLN A 402 -14.35 -40.55 -16.43
C GLN A 402 -15.14 -40.40 -15.12
N GLY A 403 -14.95 -39.30 -14.38
CA GLY A 403 -15.67 -39.03 -13.13
C GLY A 403 -17.18 -38.79 -13.33
N GLU A 404 -17.61 -38.30 -14.49
CA GLU A 404 -19.03 -38.20 -14.84
C GLU A 404 -19.62 -39.58 -15.19
N GLN A 405 -18.88 -40.41 -15.95
CA GLN A 405 -19.29 -41.78 -16.25
C GLN A 405 -19.43 -42.62 -14.99
N ASP A 406 -18.46 -42.52 -14.08
CA ASP A 406 -18.45 -43.23 -12.79
C ASP A 406 -19.62 -42.81 -11.91
N ARG A 407 -19.94 -41.51 -11.84
CA ARG A 407 -21.13 -41.01 -11.12
C ARG A 407 -22.42 -41.56 -11.71
N LYS A 408 -22.56 -41.58 -13.05
CA LYS A 408 -23.75 -42.15 -13.71
C LYS A 408 -23.89 -43.66 -13.46
N ALA A 409 -22.77 -44.38 -13.46
CA ALA A 409 -22.76 -45.82 -13.17
C ALA A 409 -23.14 -46.11 -11.72
N LEU A 410 -22.60 -45.33 -10.76
CA LEU A 410 -22.93 -45.43 -9.34
C LEU A 410 -24.43 -45.21 -9.11
N ASP A 411 -24.98 -44.14 -9.69
CA ASP A 411 -26.40 -43.78 -9.55
C ASP A 411 -27.34 -44.86 -10.13
N LYS A 412 -26.91 -45.53 -11.20
CA LYS A 412 -27.64 -46.69 -11.78
C LYS A 412 -27.59 -47.91 -10.86
N ILE A 413 -26.44 -48.19 -10.25
CA ILE A 413 -26.25 -49.32 -9.32
C ILE A 413 -27.06 -49.09 -8.04
N GLU A 414 -27.05 -47.88 -7.48
CA GLU A 414 -27.82 -47.54 -6.28
C GLU A 414 -29.33 -47.68 -6.52
N ARG A 415 -29.82 -47.25 -7.69
CA ARG A 415 -31.22 -47.49 -8.09
C ARG A 415 -31.55 -48.98 -8.23
N ALA A 416 -30.63 -49.79 -8.76
CA ALA A 416 -30.83 -51.23 -8.87
C ALA A 416 -30.86 -51.92 -7.49
N ILE A 417 -29.99 -51.53 -6.56
CA ILE A 417 -30.00 -52.02 -5.18
C ILE A 417 -31.32 -51.63 -4.49
N ALA A 418 -31.73 -50.36 -4.60
CA ALA A 418 -33.00 -49.88 -4.03
C ALA A 418 -34.21 -50.65 -4.59
N GLY A 419 -34.22 -50.96 -5.88
CA GLY A 419 -35.28 -51.77 -6.50
C GLY A 419 -35.33 -53.22 -5.99
N ILE A 420 -34.16 -53.84 -5.77
CA ILE A 420 -34.08 -55.19 -5.17
C ILE A 420 -34.58 -55.16 -3.71
N MET A 421 -34.21 -54.13 -2.95
CA MET A 421 -34.67 -53.94 -1.56
C MET A 421 -36.20 -53.80 -1.49
N ALA A 422 -36.80 -52.97 -2.35
CA ALA A 422 -38.25 -52.80 -2.41
C ALA A 422 -38.97 -54.13 -2.74
N ALA A 423 -38.45 -54.93 -3.67
CA ALA A 423 -39.03 -56.23 -3.99
C ALA A 423 -38.96 -57.24 -2.82
N ILE A 424 -37.92 -57.15 -1.98
CA ILE A 424 -37.80 -57.95 -0.75
C ILE A 424 -38.81 -57.49 0.30
N GLU A 425 -39.01 -56.18 0.45
CA GLU A 425 -40.03 -55.59 1.34
C GLU A 425 -41.45 -56.02 0.95
N ASP A 426 -41.72 -56.16 -0.36
CA ASP A 426 -42.98 -56.67 -0.92
C ASP A 426 -43.14 -58.21 -0.81
N GLY A 427 -42.18 -58.90 -0.18
CA GLY A 427 -42.23 -60.35 0.09
C GLY A 427 -41.73 -61.26 -1.04
N LEU A 428 -41.17 -60.70 -2.13
CA LEU A 428 -40.52 -61.49 -3.18
C LEU A 428 -39.05 -61.71 -2.84
N TYR A 429 -38.72 -62.89 -2.32
CA TYR A 429 -37.32 -63.31 -2.12
C TYR A 429 -36.97 -64.52 -2.99
N GLN A 430 -35.94 -64.37 -3.81
CA GLN A 430 -35.29 -65.48 -4.54
C GLN A 430 -33.79 -65.50 -4.26
N PRO A 431 -33.15 -66.69 -4.17
CA PRO A 431 -31.69 -66.79 -3.96
C PRO A 431 -30.86 -66.04 -5.02
N SER A 432 -31.36 -65.90 -6.24
CA SER A 432 -30.76 -65.10 -7.32
C SER A 432 -30.67 -63.61 -7.00
N MET A 433 -31.62 -63.06 -6.23
CA MET A 433 -31.63 -61.65 -5.83
C MET A 433 -30.49 -61.35 -4.84
N LYS A 434 -30.21 -62.26 -3.91
CA LYS A 434 -29.06 -62.14 -2.99
C LYS A 434 -27.74 -62.09 -3.77
N ALA A 435 -27.53 -63.03 -4.70
CA ALA A 435 -26.32 -63.07 -5.52
C ALA A 435 -26.16 -61.80 -6.38
N ARG A 436 -27.27 -61.26 -6.92
CA ARG A 436 -27.24 -60.00 -7.69
C ARG A 436 -26.95 -58.78 -6.80
N MET A 437 -27.47 -58.75 -5.58
CA MET A 437 -27.22 -57.68 -4.63
C MET A 437 -25.76 -57.64 -4.18
N GLU A 438 -25.16 -58.81 -3.89
CA GLU A 438 -23.73 -58.92 -3.56
C GLU A 438 -22.83 -58.42 -4.72
N ASP A 439 -23.18 -58.73 -5.98
CA ASP A 439 -22.47 -58.23 -7.16
C ASP A 439 -22.58 -56.70 -7.31
N LEU A 440 -23.78 -56.14 -7.10
CA LEU A 440 -24.02 -54.69 -7.19
C LEU A 440 -23.31 -53.93 -6.06
N GLU A 441 -23.31 -54.44 -4.83
CA GLU A 441 -22.58 -53.85 -3.70
C GLU A 441 -21.06 -53.87 -3.92
N ARG A 442 -20.52 -54.95 -4.52
CA ARG A 442 -19.11 -54.99 -4.93
C ARG A 442 -18.79 -53.92 -5.98
N GLN A 443 -19.60 -53.82 -7.04
CA GLN A 443 -19.40 -52.80 -8.08
C GLN A 443 -19.54 -51.37 -7.54
N LYS A 444 -20.46 -51.16 -6.59
CA LYS A 444 -20.61 -49.90 -5.86
C LYS A 444 -19.33 -49.55 -5.09
N ALA A 445 -18.78 -50.49 -4.33
CA ALA A 445 -17.57 -50.28 -3.56
C ALA A 445 -16.36 -49.95 -4.46
N GLU A 446 -16.22 -50.64 -5.59
CA GLU A 446 -15.15 -50.39 -6.58
C GLU A 446 -15.25 -48.98 -7.19
N ILE A 447 -16.44 -48.57 -7.64
CA ILE A 447 -16.66 -47.26 -8.25
C ILE A 447 -16.52 -46.13 -7.21
N ALA A 448 -17.02 -46.35 -5.98
CA ALA A 448 -16.88 -45.39 -4.89
C ALA A 448 -15.41 -45.18 -4.49
N ALA A 449 -14.61 -46.26 -4.44
CA ALA A 449 -13.17 -46.16 -4.19
C ALA A 449 -12.45 -45.38 -5.31
N ARG A 450 -12.79 -45.63 -6.58
CA ARG A 450 -12.23 -44.89 -7.72
C ARG A 450 -12.55 -43.39 -7.69
N LEU A 451 -13.79 -43.03 -7.32
CA LEU A 451 -14.21 -41.64 -7.16
C LEU A 451 -13.54 -40.96 -5.95
N ALA A 452 -13.27 -41.69 -4.86
CA ALA A 452 -12.59 -41.16 -3.68
C ALA A 452 -11.09 -40.91 -3.89
N LEU A 453 -10.44 -41.69 -4.78
CA LEU A 453 -9.03 -41.51 -5.17
C LEU A 453 -8.82 -40.41 -6.22
N ALA A 454 -9.88 -39.94 -6.88
CA ALA A 454 -9.78 -38.88 -7.87
C ALA A 454 -9.57 -37.52 -7.18
N PRO A 455 -8.49 -36.76 -7.50
CA PRO A 455 -8.26 -35.45 -6.90
C PRO A 455 -9.35 -34.44 -7.29
N ASN A 456 -9.65 -33.52 -6.37
CA ASN A 456 -10.64 -32.46 -6.58
C ASN A 456 -10.24 -31.52 -7.74
N ASP A 457 -11.28 -31.09 -8.47
CA ASP A 457 -11.32 -30.28 -9.70
C ASP A 457 -10.09 -29.37 -9.92
N VAL A 458 -9.12 -29.87 -10.69
CA VAL A 458 -7.98 -29.08 -11.16
C VAL A 458 -8.50 -28.12 -12.24
N PRO A 459 -8.36 -26.80 -12.08
CA PRO A 459 -8.81 -25.83 -13.07
C PRO A 459 -8.02 -25.97 -14.39
N ASP A 460 -8.69 -25.67 -15.50
CA ASP A 460 -8.03 -25.62 -16.80
C ASP A 460 -7.05 -24.43 -16.85
N LEU A 461 -5.88 -24.68 -17.46
CA LEU A 461 -4.90 -23.64 -17.73
C LEU A 461 -5.39 -22.79 -18.91
N HIS A 462 -5.45 -21.47 -18.71
CA HIS A 462 -5.97 -20.56 -19.73
C HIS A 462 -5.08 -20.60 -21.00
N PRO A 463 -5.64 -20.75 -22.21
CA PRO A 463 -4.86 -20.91 -23.45
C PRO A 463 -3.87 -19.78 -23.73
N ASN A 464 -4.21 -18.57 -23.26
CA ASN A 464 -3.46 -17.35 -23.52
C ASN A 464 -2.25 -17.12 -22.59
N ILE A 465 -1.89 -18.08 -21.73
CA ILE A 465 -0.75 -17.92 -20.80
C ILE A 465 0.57 -17.74 -21.56
N ALA A 466 0.78 -18.53 -22.63
CA ALA A 466 1.97 -18.44 -23.47
C ALA A 466 2.06 -17.09 -24.20
N THR A 467 0.96 -16.64 -24.80
CA THR A 467 0.91 -15.34 -25.51
C THR A 467 1.05 -14.15 -24.56
N LEU A 468 0.49 -14.24 -23.34
CA LEU A 468 0.68 -13.22 -22.31
C LEU A 468 2.15 -13.15 -21.86
N TYR A 469 2.82 -14.29 -21.79
CA TYR A 469 4.25 -14.39 -21.50
C TYR A 469 5.08 -13.76 -22.62
N GLU A 470 4.88 -14.15 -23.89
CA GLU A 470 5.54 -13.56 -25.07
C GLU A 470 5.40 -12.03 -25.09
N LYS A 471 4.17 -11.53 -24.92
CA LYS A 471 3.90 -10.08 -24.93
C LYS A 471 4.62 -9.32 -23.81
N ARG A 472 4.74 -9.91 -22.60
CA ARG A 472 5.47 -9.28 -21.49
C ARG A 472 6.98 -9.26 -21.74
N VAL A 473 7.52 -10.30 -22.38
CA VAL A 473 8.93 -10.39 -22.77
C VAL A 473 9.28 -9.38 -23.87
N GLU A 474 8.42 -9.25 -24.88
CA GLU A 474 8.56 -8.27 -25.96
C GLU A 474 8.54 -6.83 -25.42
N GLN A 475 7.57 -6.51 -24.56
CA GLN A 475 7.48 -5.20 -23.90
C GLN A 475 8.74 -4.86 -23.08
N LEU A 476 9.33 -5.84 -22.39
CA LEU A 476 10.58 -5.63 -21.67
C LEU A 476 11.73 -5.37 -22.63
N THR A 477 11.84 -6.16 -23.71
CA THR A 477 12.92 -6.04 -24.70
C THR A 477 12.90 -4.67 -25.38
N GLN A 478 11.70 -4.20 -25.76
CA GLN A 478 11.51 -2.86 -26.31
C GLN A 478 11.86 -1.77 -25.29
N ALA A 479 11.37 -1.89 -24.05
CA ALA A 479 11.63 -0.90 -22.99
C ALA A 479 13.11 -0.84 -22.55
N LEU A 480 13.88 -1.92 -22.73
CA LEU A 480 15.33 -1.94 -22.48
C LEU A 480 16.16 -1.33 -23.61
N THR A 481 15.59 -1.27 -24.82
CA THR A 481 16.24 -0.70 -26.02
C THR A 481 16.05 0.82 -26.08
N ASP A 482 14.91 1.33 -25.59
CA ASP A 482 14.65 2.77 -25.47
C ASP A 482 15.41 3.40 -24.29
N HIS A 483 16.63 3.88 -24.58
CA HIS A 483 17.53 4.52 -23.59
C HIS A 483 17.00 5.82 -22.96
N GLU A 484 15.94 6.44 -23.50
CA GLU A 484 15.46 7.75 -23.07
C GLU A 484 14.44 7.72 -21.91
N ASP A 485 13.72 6.61 -21.69
CA ASP A 485 12.64 6.55 -20.70
C ASP A 485 12.83 5.40 -19.69
N GLY A 486 13.90 5.47 -18.89
CA GLY A 486 14.22 4.50 -17.83
C GLY A 486 13.11 4.28 -16.77
N ARG A 487 12.03 5.07 -16.80
CA ARG A 487 10.82 4.83 -16.01
C ARG A 487 9.94 3.74 -16.62
N SER A 488 9.78 3.73 -17.95
CA SER A 488 9.07 2.68 -18.69
C SER A 488 9.79 1.33 -18.49
N ALA A 489 11.12 1.32 -18.66
CA ALA A 489 11.96 0.14 -18.38
C ALA A 489 11.82 -0.37 -16.94
N ALA A 490 11.78 0.51 -15.95
CA ALA A 490 11.60 0.14 -14.54
C ALA A 490 10.18 -0.37 -14.24
N GLU A 491 9.15 0.07 -14.97
CA GLU A 491 7.78 -0.43 -14.84
C GLU A 491 7.62 -1.80 -15.51
N ALA A 492 8.20 -1.99 -16.71
CA ALA A 492 8.27 -3.28 -17.38
C ALA A 492 9.02 -4.33 -16.54
N LEU A 493 10.16 -3.98 -15.95
CA LEU A 493 10.90 -4.87 -15.05
C LEU A 493 10.12 -5.26 -13.79
N ARG A 494 9.33 -4.33 -13.22
CA ARG A 494 8.48 -4.64 -12.05
C ARG A 494 7.32 -5.58 -12.37
N SER A 495 6.86 -5.58 -13.62
CA SER A 495 5.84 -6.52 -14.10
C SER A 495 6.36 -7.96 -14.13
N LEU A 496 7.66 -8.14 -14.31
CA LEU A 496 8.28 -9.46 -14.50
C LEU A 496 9.01 -9.96 -13.24
N ILE A 497 9.70 -9.06 -12.54
CA ILE A 497 10.47 -9.36 -11.33
C ILE A 497 9.71 -8.83 -10.12
N GLY A 498 9.33 -9.73 -9.22
CA GLY A 498 8.74 -9.36 -7.93
C GLY A 498 9.77 -8.76 -6.97
N GLN A 499 10.93 -9.40 -6.83
CA GLN A 499 12.04 -8.92 -6.01
C GLN A 499 13.40 -9.51 -6.43
N ILE A 500 14.47 -8.80 -6.08
CA ILE A 500 15.86 -9.22 -6.30
C ILE A 500 16.52 -9.36 -4.93
N VAL A 501 16.73 -10.59 -4.48
CA VAL A 501 17.32 -10.90 -3.18
C VAL A 501 18.85 -10.86 -3.31
N LEU A 502 19.49 -9.99 -2.54
CA LEU A 502 20.94 -9.85 -2.49
C LEU A 502 21.49 -10.51 -1.22
N THR A 503 22.36 -11.49 -1.40
CA THR A 503 23.00 -12.26 -0.31
C THR A 503 24.51 -12.03 -0.37
N PRO A 504 25.18 -11.79 0.77
CA PRO A 504 26.64 -11.65 0.80
C PRO A 504 27.28 -12.99 0.41
N GLY A 505 28.30 -12.95 -0.46
CA GLY A 505 29.10 -14.14 -0.78
C GLY A 505 30.30 -14.31 0.15
N ASP A 506 31.00 -15.43 -0.03
CA ASP A 506 32.13 -15.85 0.80
C ASP A 506 33.36 -14.95 0.59
N LYS A 507 33.60 -14.49 -0.64
CA LYS A 507 34.72 -13.58 -0.94
C LYS A 507 34.38 -12.12 -0.61
N ARG A 508 35.41 -11.32 -0.28
CA ARG A 508 35.26 -9.88 0.00
C ARG A 508 34.76 -9.15 -1.25
N GLY A 509 33.56 -8.57 -1.17
CA GLY A 509 32.95 -7.83 -2.28
C GLY A 509 32.05 -8.70 -3.18
N GLU A 510 31.92 -9.97 -2.86
CA GLU A 510 30.98 -10.87 -3.50
C GLU A 510 29.56 -10.65 -2.97
N VAL A 511 28.63 -10.56 -3.90
CA VAL A 511 27.20 -10.41 -3.64
C VAL A 511 26.48 -11.27 -4.67
N HIS A 512 25.76 -12.27 -4.18
CA HIS A 512 24.87 -13.09 -4.99
C HIS A 512 23.53 -12.38 -5.15
N ALA A 513 22.97 -12.46 -6.35
CA ALA A 513 21.68 -11.86 -6.67
C ALA A 513 20.74 -12.97 -7.16
N GLU A 514 19.64 -13.15 -6.45
CA GLU A 514 18.60 -14.11 -6.75
C GLU A 514 17.34 -13.36 -7.21
N LEU A 515 16.83 -13.69 -8.39
CA LEU A 515 15.63 -13.09 -8.96
C LEU A 515 14.40 -13.92 -8.53
N ARG A 516 13.40 -13.29 -7.92
CA ARG A 516 12.13 -13.92 -7.56
C ARG A 516 10.97 -13.17 -8.20
N GLY A 517 9.98 -13.86 -8.75
CA GLY A 517 8.83 -13.23 -9.42
C GLY A 517 7.93 -14.24 -10.12
N GLU A 518 6.76 -13.76 -10.58
CA GLU A 518 5.74 -14.57 -11.25
C GLU A 518 6.29 -15.28 -12.50
N LEU A 519 7.18 -14.62 -13.24
CA LEU A 519 7.84 -15.19 -14.42
C LEU A 519 8.60 -16.48 -14.08
N PHE A 520 9.21 -16.56 -12.89
CA PHE A 520 9.99 -17.74 -12.49
C PHE A 520 9.11 -18.89 -12.00
N GLY A 521 7.95 -18.61 -11.40
CA GLY A 521 6.97 -19.65 -11.08
C GLY A 521 6.43 -20.33 -12.34
N ILE A 522 6.19 -19.56 -13.41
CA ILE A 522 5.78 -20.10 -14.72
C ILE A 522 6.92 -20.93 -15.35
N LEU A 523 8.17 -20.47 -15.24
CA LEU A 523 9.34 -21.21 -15.73
C LEU A 523 9.58 -22.51 -14.95
N GLU A 524 9.28 -22.55 -13.65
CA GLU A 524 9.37 -23.76 -12.83
C GLU A 524 8.27 -24.77 -13.18
N LEU A 525 7.03 -24.31 -13.43
CA LEU A 525 5.94 -25.16 -13.94
C LEU A 525 6.25 -25.82 -15.28
N ALA A 526 7.09 -25.18 -16.11
CA ALA A 526 7.45 -25.67 -17.44
C ALA A 526 8.71 -26.55 -17.45
N ARG A 527 9.34 -26.81 -16.30
CA ARG A 527 10.49 -27.72 -16.22
C ARG A 527 10.00 -29.17 -16.10
N PRO A 528 10.35 -30.06 -17.03
CA PRO A 528 10.12 -31.49 -16.84
C PRO A 528 11.06 -31.98 -15.73
N ASP A 529 10.53 -32.37 -14.57
CA ASP A 529 11.31 -33.07 -13.55
C ASP A 529 11.40 -34.56 -13.94
N PRO A 530 12.60 -35.19 -14.00
CA PRO A 530 12.75 -36.58 -14.40
C PRO A 530 12.17 -37.62 -13.42
N ASN A 531 11.58 -37.20 -12.29
CA ASN A 531 11.29 -38.09 -11.17
C ASN A 531 10.00 -37.75 -10.41
N ASP A 532 8.94 -37.39 -11.12
CA ASP A 532 7.66 -36.98 -10.51
C ASP A 532 6.83 -38.21 -10.04
N GLN A 533 6.95 -38.56 -8.76
CA GLN A 533 5.87 -39.22 -8.02
C GLN A 533 4.92 -38.15 -7.48
N PRO A 534 3.59 -38.37 -7.52
CA PRO A 534 2.61 -37.33 -7.23
C PRO A 534 2.46 -37.12 -5.71
N ASP A 535 3.34 -36.31 -5.11
CA ASP A 535 3.19 -35.87 -3.72
C ASP A 535 2.58 -34.45 -3.65
N ASP A 536 1.33 -34.43 -3.17
CA ASP A 536 0.63 -33.39 -2.43
C ASP A 536 0.84 -31.92 -2.83
N VAL A 537 0.02 -31.47 -3.80
CA VAL A 537 -0.13 -30.06 -4.17
C VAL A 537 -0.90 -29.33 -3.06
N MET A 538 -0.17 -28.93 -2.02
CA MET A 538 -0.64 -27.95 -1.03
C MET A 538 -0.54 -26.53 -1.61
N THR A 539 -1.51 -26.14 -2.43
CA THR A 539 -1.78 -24.72 -2.69
C THR A 539 -2.43 -24.08 -1.45
N LYS A 540 -1.62 -23.75 -0.44
CA LYS A 540 -2.01 -22.74 0.54
C LYS A 540 -1.94 -21.35 -0.10
N GLY A 541 -2.96 -21.04 -0.91
CA GLY A 541 -3.32 -19.68 -1.27
C GLY A 541 -3.83 -18.93 -0.04
N ALA A 542 -2.92 -18.42 0.79
CA ALA A 542 -3.28 -17.47 1.83
C ALA A 542 -3.55 -16.10 1.17
N SER A 543 -4.77 -15.91 0.68
CA SER A 543 -5.35 -14.58 0.47
C SER A 543 -5.61 -13.96 1.85
N GLY A 544 -4.56 -13.42 2.47
CA GLY A 544 -4.64 -12.65 3.71
C GLY A 544 -4.50 -11.15 3.41
N PRO A 545 -5.36 -10.28 3.95
CA PRO A 545 -5.21 -8.84 3.79
C PRO A 545 -3.87 -8.37 4.35
N ARG A 546 -3.23 -7.41 3.67
CA ARG A 546 -1.99 -6.73 4.08
C ARG A 546 -2.18 -5.99 5.42
N ASN A 547 -2.09 -6.72 6.52
CA ASN A 547 -1.67 -6.30 7.86
C ASN A 547 -2.25 -7.27 8.89
N GLN A 548 -1.51 -8.31 9.25
CA GLN A 548 -1.53 -8.82 10.62
C GLN A 548 -0.23 -9.56 10.92
N ASN A 549 0.33 -9.20 12.07
CA ASN A 549 1.63 -9.61 12.58
C ASN A 549 1.33 -10.79 13.53
N GLN A 550 1.70 -12.03 13.17
CA GLN A 550 1.67 -13.14 14.13
C GLN A 550 3.09 -13.49 14.58
N LYS A 551 3.19 -13.72 15.89
CA LYS A 551 4.41 -13.89 16.68
C LYS A 551 4.99 -15.30 16.53
N SER A 552 6.30 -15.38 16.28
CA SER A 552 7.23 -16.49 16.57
C SER A 552 7.00 -17.87 15.91
N PRO A 553 8.06 -18.71 15.73
CA PRO A 553 8.12 -19.70 14.66
C PRO A 553 7.82 -21.14 15.13
N PRO A 554 7.50 -22.06 14.21
CA PRO A 554 7.89 -23.46 14.35
C PRO A 554 9.11 -23.76 13.46
N ARG A 555 10.02 -24.57 14.01
CA ARG A 555 11.10 -25.26 13.28
C ARG A 555 10.49 -26.37 12.42
N ALA A 556 10.81 -26.42 11.12
CA ALA A 556 10.97 -27.66 10.35
C ALA A 556 11.41 -27.38 8.89
N GLY A 557 12.47 -28.09 8.45
CA GLY A 557 12.73 -28.59 7.10
C GLY A 557 12.68 -27.62 5.92
N VAL A 558 13.81 -26.99 5.58
CA VAL A 558 14.01 -26.36 4.26
C VAL A 558 14.59 -27.41 3.32
N PHE A 559 13.84 -27.81 2.28
CA PHE A 559 14.44 -28.39 1.08
C PHE A 559 14.95 -27.24 0.21
N VAL A 560 16.25 -27.28 -0.07
CA VAL A 560 17.02 -26.28 -0.81
C VAL A 560 17.18 -26.76 -2.25
N SER A 561 16.68 -25.99 -3.21
CA SER A 561 17.23 -25.99 -4.57
C SER A 561 17.97 -24.66 -4.76
N ALA A 562 19.29 -24.71 -4.67
CA ALA A 562 20.18 -23.57 -4.82
C ALA A 562 20.99 -23.73 -6.11
N SER A 563 20.97 -22.73 -6.99
CA SER A 563 22.06 -22.53 -7.95
C SER A 563 22.88 -21.33 -7.49
N GLN A 564 23.94 -21.61 -6.74
CA GLN A 564 25.00 -20.67 -6.41
C GLN A 564 26.01 -20.63 -7.58
N TRP A 565 26.56 -19.46 -7.87
CA TRP A 565 27.51 -19.27 -8.96
C TRP A 565 28.86 -18.78 -8.41
N PRO A 566 29.93 -19.59 -8.49
CA PRO A 566 31.31 -19.11 -8.49
C PRO A 566 31.83 -19.00 -9.94
N ALA A 567 32.66 -18.00 -10.22
CA ALA A 567 33.38 -17.91 -11.49
C ALA A 567 34.86 -17.71 -11.21
N ASP A 568 35.65 -18.77 -11.39
CA ASP A 568 37.09 -18.71 -11.65
C ASP A 568 37.47 -19.99 -12.40
N LEU A 569 37.67 -19.91 -13.72
CA LEU A 569 38.39 -20.89 -14.53
C LEU A 569 38.90 -20.19 -15.80
N ASN A 570 40.18 -19.84 -15.83
CA ASN A 570 41.04 -20.25 -16.93
C ASN A 570 42.53 -20.05 -16.58
N SER A 571 43.22 -21.19 -16.49
CA SER A 571 44.66 -21.34 -16.57
C SER A 571 45.01 -21.84 -17.97
N HIS A 572 45.84 -21.10 -18.72
CA HIS A 572 46.80 -21.70 -19.64
C HIS A 572 48.02 -20.79 -19.81
N GLN A 573 49.15 -21.46 -20.03
CA GLN A 573 50.54 -21.04 -19.90
C GLN A 573 51.00 -20.08 -21.01
N GLY A 574 52.08 -19.31 -20.75
CA GLY A 574 52.64 -18.21 -21.57
C GLY A 574 53.43 -18.63 -22.83
N PRO A 575 54.54 -17.95 -23.24
CA PRO A 575 55.26 -16.85 -22.60
C PRO A 575 55.72 -15.67 -23.53
N ALA A 576 56.41 -14.70 -22.91
CA ALA A 576 57.32 -13.69 -23.49
C ALA A 576 56.66 -12.56 -24.32
N THR A 577 57.01 -11.27 -24.26
CA THR A 577 58.28 -10.57 -24.03
C THR A 577 58.02 -9.11 -23.60
N SER A 578 58.89 -8.62 -22.71
CA SER A 578 59.53 -7.28 -22.67
C SER A 578 58.73 -5.96 -22.74
N GLN A 579 59.06 -5.10 -21.76
CA GLN A 579 59.21 -3.62 -21.86
C GLN A 579 57.93 -2.79 -22.08
N SER A 580 57.83 -1.51 -21.73
CA SER A 580 58.38 -0.59 -20.72
C SER A 580 57.74 0.76 -21.03
N ARG A 581 57.55 1.63 -20.02
CA ARG A 581 57.44 3.12 -20.13
C ARG A 581 56.18 3.70 -20.83
N CYS A 582 55.37 4.51 -20.15
CA CYS A 582 55.54 5.90 -19.70
C CYS A 582 55.17 6.99 -20.75
N ARG A 583 54.19 7.81 -20.34
CA ARG A 583 54.06 9.28 -20.49
C ARG A 583 53.64 9.93 -21.82
N GLY A 584 52.82 10.98 -21.65
CA GLY A 584 52.76 12.22 -22.46
C GLY A 584 51.38 12.47 -23.07
N THR A 585 50.51 13.36 -22.56
CA THR A 585 50.43 14.83 -22.85
C THR A 585 50.47 15.10 -24.36
N ASP A 586 49.51 15.75 -25.03
CA ASP A 586 48.97 17.11 -24.83
C ASP A 586 47.75 17.31 -25.78
N LYS A 587 46.66 17.97 -25.37
CA LYS A 587 46.17 19.27 -25.91
C LYS A 587 46.33 19.48 -27.43
N GLN A 588 45.19 19.65 -28.12
CA GLN A 588 44.88 20.87 -28.88
C GLN A 588 43.43 20.85 -29.41
N ASN A 589 42.76 21.99 -29.22
CA ASN A 589 41.52 22.39 -29.87
C ASN A 589 41.88 22.94 -31.27
N PRO A 590 40.98 22.90 -32.27
CA PRO A 590 40.23 24.13 -32.56
C PRO A 590 38.80 23.95 -33.13
N VAL A 591 37.97 24.96 -32.89
CA VAL A 591 36.71 25.34 -33.61
C VAL A 591 37.10 26.22 -34.83
N PRO A 592 36.21 26.76 -35.71
CA PRO A 592 34.77 26.53 -35.99
C PRO A 592 34.40 26.47 -37.48
N TRP A 593 33.12 26.19 -37.81
CA TRP A 593 32.49 26.62 -39.06
C TRP A 593 31.06 27.15 -38.84
N LEU A 594 30.79 28.28 -39.49
CA LEU A 594 29.54 29.03 -39.59
C LEU A 594 28.71 28.56 -40.80
N SER A 595 27.38 28.58 -40.70
CA SER A 595 26.52 29.09 -41.79
C SER A 595 25.11 29.41 -41.28
N ALA A 596 24.62 30.57 -41.68
CA ALA A 596 23.36 31.19 -41.30
C ALA A 596 22.18 30.73 -42.17
N ASN A 597 20.95 30.91 -41.67
CA ASN A 597 19.90 31.52 -42.49
C ASN A 597 18.85 32.25 -41.64
N ARG A 598 18.47 33.45 -42.11
CA ARG A 598 17.49 34.37 -41.52
C ARG A 598 16.10 34.13 -42.13
N SER A 599 15.04 34.36 -41.36
CA SER A 599 13.86 35.06 -41.85
C SER A 599 13.19 35.83 -40.71
N THR A 600 12.68 37.00 -41.04
CA THR A 600 12.29 38.11 -40.19
C THR A 600 10.77 38.29 -40.16
N SER A 601 10.21 38.69 -39.01
CA SER A 601 9.12 39.68 -38.94
C SER A 601 9.04 40.31 -37.54
N ARG A 602 9.05 41.65 -37.52
CA ARG A 602 8.86 42.52 -36.35
C ARG A 602 7.38 42.86 -36.20
N ILE A 603 6.93 43.18 -34.98
CA ILE A 603 6.08 44.34 -34.61
C ILE A 603 6.23 44.58 -33.08
N TRP A 604 6.12 45.86 -32.69
CA TRP A 604 6.57 46.54 -31.46
C TRP A 604 5.69 46.36 -30.19
N PRO A 605 6.15 46.82 -29.00
CA PRO A 605 5.59 46.55 -27.67
C PRO A 605 4.72 47.69 -27.11
N GLN A 606 3.94 47.41 -26.06
CA GLN A 606 3.31 48.44 -25.24
C GLN A 606 3.43 48.14 -23.73
N THR A 607 3.79 49.19 -23.01
CA THR A 607 4.12 49.28 -21.58
C THR A 607 2.93 49.76 -20.72
N ASP A 608 3.00 49.38 -19.44
CA ASP A 608 2.66 50.18 -18.24
C ASP A 608 1.19 50.46 -17.81
N ARG A 609 0.82 49.79 -16.69
CA ARG A 609 0.49 50.33 -15.34
C ARG A 609 -0.91 50.05 -14.73
N PRO A 610 -0.99 49.94 -13.38
CA PRO A 610 -2.17 49.51 -12.62
C PRO A 610 -2.92 50.65 -11.92
N HIS A 611 -4.19 50.43 -11.54
CA HIS A 611 -4.99 51.33 -10.69
C HIS A 611 -5.67 50.59 -9.49
N PRO A 612 -6.02 51.33 -8.41
CA PRO A 612 -5.99 50.87 -7.01
C PRO A 612 -7.40 50.62 -6.38
N PRO A 613 -7.54 50.33 -5.06
CA PRO A 613 -8.73 49.70 -4.49
C PRO A 613 -9.77 50.68 -3.94
N PHE A 614 -11.05 50.32 -4.05
CA PHE A 614 -12.16 51.03 -3.42
C PHE A 614 -12.35 50.63 -1.96
N SER A 615 -12.42 51.64 -1.09
CA SER A 615 -12.90 51.58 0.28
C SER A 615 -14.36 52.05 0.34
N LYS A 616 -15.18 51.45 1.21
CA LYS A 616 -16.20 52.15 2.01
C LYS A 616 -16.83 51.20 3.04
N ALA A 617 -16.84 51.70 4.27
CA ALA A 617 -17.44 51.11 5.45
C ALA A 617 -18.94 51.43 5.51
N CYS A 618 -19.74 50.52 6.10
CA CYS A 618 -21.02 50.84 6.72
C CYS A 618 -21.19 49.99 8.00
N ARG A 619 -21.46 50.69 9.11
CA ARG A 619 -21.83 50.15 10.44
C ARG A 619 -23.35 49.85 10.50
N PRO A 620 -23.82 49.08 11.51
CA PRO A 620 -25.15 48.46 11.55
C PRO A 620 -26.15 49.26 12.41
N PRO A 621 -27.46 48.92 12.39
CA PRO A 621 -28.38 49.32 13.44
C PRO A 621 -28.64 48.20 14.46
N ALA A 622 -28.62 48.58 15.73
CA ALA A 622 -29.05 47.81 16.88
C ALA A 622 -30.56 47.87 17.07
N ARG A 623 -31.18 46.80 17.59
CA ARG A 623 -32.39 46.85 18.44
C ARG A 623 -32.39 45.70 19.47
N ARG A 624 -32.50 46.07 20.75
CA ARG A 624 -32.98 45.22 21.88
C ARG A 624 -34.49 45.44 22.07
N PRO A 625 -35.19 44.56 22.81
CA PRO A 625 -35.52 44.83 24.23
C PRO A 625 -35.30 43.59 25.14
N THR A 626 -34.66 43.66 26.33
CA THR A 626 -35.21 43.81 27.71
C THR A 626 -36.49 42.99 27.97
N TYR A 627 -36.54 42.02 28.88
CA TYR A 627 -36.69 42.23 30.33
C TYR A 627 -36.45 40.97 31.21
N SER A 628 -35.93 41.24 32.43
CA SER A 628 -36.16 40.61 33.75
C SER A 628 -35.90 39.12 34.07
N SER A 629 -35.18 38.93 35.18
CA SER A 629 -34.69 37.71 35.85
C SER A 629 -35.70 37.13 36.91
N PRO A 630 -35.30 36.26 37.87
CA PRO A 630 -35.74 34.86 38.09
C PRO A 630 -36.67 34.68 39.32
N PRO A 631 -36.97 33.44 39.80
CA PRO A 631 -36.14 32.87 40.86
C PRO A 631 -36.04 31.32 40.93
N CYS A 632 -35.19 30.93 41.88
CA CYS A 632 -34.74 29.63 42.36
C CYS A 632 -35.83 28.76 43.02
N SER A 633 -35.72 27.43 42.94
CA SER A 633 -35.57 26.50 44.12
C SER A 633 -36.13 25.09 43.90
N GLN A 634 -35.42 24.15 44.52
CA GLN A 634 -35.62 22.70 44.56
C GLN A 634 -36.72 22.29 45.55
N ARG A 635 -37.40 21.15 45.31
CA ARG A 635 -37.55 19.98 46.23
C ARG A 635 -38.77 19.08 45.91
N ARG A 636 -38.50 17.78 45.77
CA ARG A 636 -39.13 16.60 46.48
C ARG A 636 -38.67 15.32 45.75
N THR A 637 -37.73 14.50 46.24
CA THR A 637 -37.82 13.41 47.27
C THR A 637 -38.99 12.45 47.02
N ARG A 638 -38.86 11.12 46.87
CA ARG A 638 -38.27 10.06 47.74
C ARG A 638 -38.12 8.76 46.91
N LYS A 639 -36.98 8.04 46.93
CA LYS A 639 -36.52 6.98 47.87
C LYS A 639 -37.22 5.61 47.77
N GLY A 640 -36.42 4.58 47.45
CA GLY A 640 -36.45 3.24 48.05
C GLY A 640 -36.04 2.11 47.10
N TRP A 641 -35.29 1.05 47.43
CA TRP A 641 -34.54 0.53 48.61
C TRP A 641 -33.58 -0.55 48.02
N ILE A 642 -32.27 -0.59 48.33
CA ILE A 642 -31.57 -1.51 49.29
C ILE A 642 -31.75 -3.00 48.90
N ARG A 643 -30.72 -3.82 48.62
CA ARG A 643 -29.43 -4.07 49.31
C ARG A 643 -28.22 -4.09 48.38
#